data_AF-A0A954TS71-F1
#
_entry.id   AF-A0A954TS71-F1
#
_cell.length_a   1.000
_cell.length_b   1.000
_cell.length_c   1.000
_cell.angle_alpha   90.00
_cell.angle_beta   90.00
_cell.angle_gamma   90.00
#
_symmetry.space_group_name_H-M   'P 1'
#
loop_
_entity.id
_entity.type
_entity.pdbx_description
1 polymer ?
#
loop_
_entity_poly.entity_id
_entity_poly.type
_entity_poly.pdbx_seq_one_letter_code
_entity_poly.pdbx_strand_id
1 'polypeptide(L)'
;MDLITENLPTAFGLLLGEAVSRLVDEHDESLDKRAAMLRVDTPKFTQTDGKLSFEYRMRPNRKPPYLVELQIEPELDDEDSGTLESALDLSLRATANCACPEFERADSTVPGQGRCSCTLAVAWWLHEQISRRNSEEVLLFLSELKTDTVAAGREVVSQLLKLADEAHSREEDTTSRVQWRIKISNNQLYGPVSINPFVQRLKKNAKGWSKGRQTPAFDLLRKNAEGTPLDSQVAALTSQPASDMNRDYFNLFQSVDLLVGHPNVAWDDASATPIEVSRGEISVALEPVEIDSLDDDDRSGEIQIDRESDPVKRKTLYRVGLRVPGIDININECELVLGNLHPAQPVVLIAETKGNRLIIATLRDRRATRLISYLLKSDLQDVLLDDEAAHQLTMKIGAVGSLVRVDLPDQLAGPIEDVDAELVLELRPRGGAGMFIRLSMFDSRFQEMIRPGHEPAIMPAITDEGPIRLKRNTVAERDRAADVITRFGINRLAPEESYGWVAQSDEQALDLLAQLYDAGEAAPRMIWPEGETIRVRGEITPSALRVQIDDSKDWFGLSGTVNVAGQDIKLEDLLTAVTERRALVRVGDREFAKISDAFRKRLEQLGDTLVADRNGALKVADAAVPAVQDLLGTDVSLEAAGRWSQIIQNLESLADYHPAKPDHLDVEFRDYQLDGYRWLARLSRWGVGGILADDMGLGKTVQTLGVLVDRAADGPALVIAPTSVGDNWVRETNRFAPELNPMLYREGNRQQLIDAAGPGDLIIVSYQLVQRDAKRFSTRCWNTLVLDEAQFIKNALTKTSRAIRDLDANWRIALSGTPLENHLGELWSLMRTISPGLLGSWDRFRNRFA
;
A
#
# COMPACT_ATOMS: atom_id res chain seq x y z
N MET A 1 0.44 1.12 11.11
CA MET A 1 0.64 2.27 10.21
C MET A 1 -0.64 3.10 10.13
N ASP A 2 -1.80 2.53 9.77
CA ASP A 2 -3.07 3.26 9.60
C ASP A 2 -3.69 3.92 10.86
N LEU A 3 -3.15 3.67 12.07
CA LEU A 3 -3.62 4.24 13.34
C LEU A 3 -2.66 5.28 13.95
N ILE A 4 -1.54 5.61 13.28
CA ILE A 4 -0.41 6.37 13.88
C ILE A 4 -0.49 7.89 13.55
N THR A 5 -1.50 8.33 12.80
CA THR A 5 -1.56 9.69 12.25
C THR A 5 -1.95 10.80 13.24
N GLU A 6 -2.53 10.50 14.41
CA GLU A 6 -2.99 11.54 15.33
C GLU A 6 -2.07 11.82 16.53
N ASN A 7 -1.10 10.94 16.83
CA ASN A 7 -0.17 11.19 17.94
C ASN A 7 1.15 10.40 17.82
N LEU A 8 1.86 10.61 16.69
CA LEU A 8 3.15 10.01 16.34
C LEU A 8 4.15 9.96 17.52
N PRO A 9 4.34 11.03 18.32
CA PRO A 9 5.31 11.03 19.42
C PRO A 9 4.93 10.11 20.59
N THR A 10 3.62 9.98 20.86
CA THR A 10 3.11 9.11 21.94
C THR A 10 3.19 7.64 21.54
N ALA A 11 2.84 7.31 20.29
CA ALA A 11 2.97 5.97 19.74
C ALA A 11 4.45 5.54 19.67
N PHE A 12 5.33 6.45 19.24
CA PHE A 12 6.77 6.24 19.21
C PHE A 12 7.33 6.01 20.62
N GLY A 13 6.88 6.79 21.62
CA GLY A 13 7.31 6.63 23.01
C GLY A 13 6.91 5.30 23.65
N LEU A 14 5.71 4.79 23.36
CA LEU A 14 5.28 3.48 23.84
C LEU A 14 6.08 2.33 23.21
N LEU A 15 6.36 2.41 21.91
CA LEU A 15 7.18 1.42 21.20
C LEU A 15 8.64 1.40 21.69
N LEU A 16 9.23 2.58 21.94
CA LEU A 16 10.57 2.69 22.51
C LEU A 16 10.64 2.17 23.95
N GLY A 17 9.63 2.47 24.77
CA GLY A 17 9.55 1.97 26.15
C GLY A 17 9.50 0.44 26.23
N GLU A 18 8.71 -0.20 25.36
CA GLU A 18 8.62 -1.66 25.27
C GLU A 18 9.90 -2.29 24.70
N ALA A 19 10.50 -1.69 23.67
CA ALA A 19 11.77 -2.15 23.10
C ALA A 19 12.92 -2.10 24.12
N VAL A 20 13.01 -1.03 24.92
CA VAL A 20 13.99 -0.90 26.01
C VAL A 20 13.74 -1.94 27.11
N SER A 21 12.48 -2.22 27.45
CA SER A 21 12.14 -3.24 28.45
C SER A 21 12.57 -4.64 28.01
N ARG A 22 12.37 -5.01 26.74
CA ARG A 22 12.75 -6.33 26.22
C ARG A 22 14.24 -6.50 25.98
N LEU A 23 14.95 -5.43 25.62
CA LEU A 23 16.40 -5.51 25.40
C LEU A 23 17.16 -5.88 26.68
N VAL A 24 16.67 -5.43 27.83
CA VAL A 24 17.22 -5.80 29.14
C VAL A 24 17.04 -7.29 29.44
N ASP A 25 16.01 -7.91 28.87
CA ASP A 25 15.72 -9.34 29.02
C ASP A 25 16.41 -10.21 27.95
N GLU A 26 16.61 -9.73 26.72
CA GLU A 26 17.22 -10.50 25.61
C GLU A 26 18.75 -10.33 25.46
N HIS A 27 19.35 -9.21 25.87
CA HIS A 27 20.81 -8.97 25.78
C HIS A 27 21.63 -9.53 26.96
N ASP A 28 21.03 -10.40 27.78
CA ASP A 28 21.71 -11.08 28.90
C ASP A 28 22.76 -12.10 28.43
N GLU A 29 22.74 -12.53 27.15
CA GLU A 29 23.65 -13.57 26.65
C GLU A 29 24.91 -13.07 25.91
N SER A 30 24.96 -11.82 25.40
CA SER A 30 26.03 -11.39 24.48
C SER A 30 26.96 -10.29 24.99
N LEU A 31 26.65 -9.64 26.12
CA LEU A 31 27.50 -8.61 26.73
C LEU A 31 28.36 -9.18 27.87
N ASP A 32 29.62 -8.77 27.88
CA ASP A 32 30.64 -9.13 28.86
C ASP A 32 30.10 -9.10 30.30
N LYS A 33 30.41 -10.14 31.09
CA LYS A 33 29.81 -10.50 32.40
C LYS A 33 29.87 -9.42 33.50
N ARG A 34 30.39 -8.23 33.20
CA ARG A 34 30.35 -7.04 34.06
C ARG A 34 29.04 -6.24 33.94
N ALA A 35 28.30 -6.35 32.84
CA ALA A 35 27.02 -5.64 32.64
C ALA A 35 25.77 -6.41 33.12
N ALA A 36 25.92 -7.72 33.41
CA ALA A 36 24.85 -8.70 33.52
C ALA A 36 23.97 -8.68 34.80
N MET A 37 23.71 -7.52 35.41
CA MET A 37 22.67 -7.40 36.46
C MET A 37 22.12 -5.97 36.48
N LEU A 38 21.34 -5.63 35.47
CA LEU A 38 20.64 -4.36 35.35
C LEU A 38 19.15 -4.65 35.25
N ARG A 39 18.37 -4.24 36.25
CA ARG A 39 16.90 -4.27 36.18
C ARG A 39 16.39 -2.87 35.90
N VAL A 40 15.45 -2.78 34.96
CA VAL A 40 14.75 -1.56 34.57
C VAL A 40 13.34 -1.62 35.15
N ASP A 41 12.99 -0.64 36.00
CA ASP A 41 11.59 -0.45 36.44
C ASP A 41 10.78 0.23 35.33
N THR A 42 9.45 0.07 35.36
CA THR A 42 8.50 0.59 34.36
C THR A 42 8.80 2.05 33.98
N PRO A 43 9.07 2.34 32.69
CA PRO A 43 9.47 3.67 32.27
C PRO A 43 8.32 4.67 32.43
N LYS A 44 8.65 5.91 32.78
CA LYS A 44 7.71 7.05 32.76
C LYS A 44 8.01 7.92 31.55
N PHE A 45 6.96 8.25 30.82
CA PHE A 45 7.00 9.08 29.62
C PHE A 45 6.48 10.48 29.91
N THR A 46 7.23 11.49 29.47
CA THR A 46 6.85 12.90 29.56
C THR A 46 7.22 13.63 28.26
N GLN A 47 6.24 14.28 27.65
CA GLN A 47 6.43 15.12 26.46
C GLN A 47 6.35 16.59 26.87
N THR A 48 7.43 17.34 26.67
CA THR A 48 7.49 18.78 26.99
C THR A 48 8.25 19.50 25.88
N ASP A 49 7.67 20.54 25.29
CA ASP A 49 8.31 21.41 24.27
C ASP A 49 9.02 20.66 23.11
N GLY A 50 8.35 19.66 22.51
CA GLY A 50 8.90 18.92 21.36
C GLY A 50 10.03 17.94 21.70
N LYS A 51 10.38 17.80 22.98
CA LYS A 51 11.36 16.82 23.49
C LYS A 51 10.64 15.65 24.14
N LEU A 52 11.16 14.44 23.88
CA LEU A 52 10.66 13.19 24.46
C LEU A 52 11.60 12.79 25.62
N SER A 53 11.09 12.74 26.84
CA SER A 53 11.85 12.26 28.00
C SER A 53 11.32 10.90 28.47
N PHE A 54 12.27 9.99 28.72
CA PHE A 54 12.03 8.66 29.25
C PHE A 54 12.80 8.49 30.54
N GLU A 55 12.07 8.39 31.65
CA GLU A 55 12.66 8.11 32.95
C GLU A 55 12.53 6.63 33.27
N TYR A 56 13.64 6.00 33.64
CA TYR A 56 13.65 4.63 34.14
C TYR A 56 14.63 4.47 35.30
N ARG A 57 14.37 3.50 36.16
CA ARG A 57 15.27 3.19 37.27
C ARG A 57 16.14 2.02 36.90
N MET A 58 17.44 2.22 36.99
CA MET A 58 18.45 1.24 36.66
C MET A 58 19.12 0.76 37.94
N ARG A 59 19.10 -0.56 38.17
CA ARG A 59 19.70 -1.15 39.38
C ARG A 59 21.01 -1.89 39.07
N PRO A 60 22.17 -1.23 39.21
CA PRO A 60 23.45 -1.92 39.07
C PRO A 60 23.72 -2.84 40.27
N ASN A 61 24.40 -3.95 39.98
CA ASN A 61 24.71 -5.06 40.89
C ASN A 61 24.87 -4.65 42.37
N ARG A 62 23.89 -5.03 43.21
CA ARG A 62 23.84 -4.82 44.68
C ARG A 62 23.93 -3.36 45.16
N LYS A 63 23.62 -2.38 44.31
CA LYS A 63 23.45 -0.96 44.68
C LYS A 63 21.96 -0.54 44.68
N PRO A 64 21.60 0.58 45.35
CA PRO A 64 20.27 1.16 45.21
C PRO A 64 20.01 1.56 43.75
N PRO A 65 18.74 1.51 43.29
CA PRO A 65 18.38 1.91 41.94
C PRO A 65 18.68 3.40 41.72
N TYR A 66 19.30 3.73 40.60
CA TYR A 66 19.53 5.10 40.17
C TYR A 66 18.53 5.48 39.09
N LEU A 67 18.05 6.72 39.11
CA LEU A 67 17.22 7.25 38.03
C LEU A 67 18.12 7.54 36.83
N VAL A 68 17.69 7.07 35.67
CA VAL A 68 18.29 7.37 34.37
C VAL A 68 17.20 8.01 33.53
N GLU A 69 17.50 9.16 32.95
CA GLU A 69 16.62 9.88 32.05
C GLU A 69 17.24 9.87 30.65
N LEU A 70 16.45 9.47 29.66
CA LEU A 70 16.82 9.53 28.25
C LEU A 70 15.97 10.60 27.57
N GLN A 71 16.62 11.60 26.98
CA GLN A 71 15.97 12.68 26.26
C GLN A 71 16.24 12.53 24.76
N ILE A 72 15.18 12.52 23.95
CA ILE A 72 15.24 12.47 22.49
C ILE A 72 14.67 13.76 21.93
N GLU A 73 15.42 14.40 21.05
CA GLU A 73 15.04 15.65 20.38
C GLU A 73 15.39 15.61 18.89
N PRO A 74 14.69 16.37 18.03
CA PRO A 74 15.05 16.46 16.62
C PRO A 74 16.38 17.20 16.44
N GLU A 75 17.25 16.66 15.59
CA GLU A 75 18.50 17.31 15.19
C GLU A 75 18.22 18.14 13.94
N LEU A 76 18.17 19.47 14.11
CA LEU A 76 18.01 20.42 13.02
C LEU A 76 19.42 20.83 12.57
N ASP A 77 19.82 20.42 11.37
CA ASP A 77 21.07 20.88 10.75
C ASP A 77 20.90 22.32 10.26
N ASP A 78 21.82 23.21 10.64
CA ASP A 78 21.77 24.65 10.33
C ASP A 78 21.95 24.96 8.82
N GLU A 79 22.26 23.97 7.96
CA GLU A 79 22.47 24.15 6.52
C GLU A 79 21.24 23.86 5.64
N ASP A 80 20.21 23.17 6.15
CA ASP A 80 18.99 22.87 5.40
C ASP A 80 17.79 23.67 5.92
N SER A 81 17.79 24.97 5.62
CA SER A 81 16.63 25.87 5.79
C SER A 81 15.62 25.77 4.63
N GLY A 82 15.57 24.61 3.96
CA GLY A 82 14.59 24.26 2.94
C GLY A 82 13.43 23.46 3.53
N THR A 83 12.22 23.73 3.07
CA THR A 83 10.95 23.12 3.49
C THR A 83 11.03 21.60 3.69
N LEU A 84 10.85 21.15 4.94
CA LEU A 84 10.55 19.76 5.30
C LEU A 84 9.23 19.35 4.61
N GLU A 85 9.30 18.46 3.61
CA GLU A 85 8.12 17.98 2.86
C GLU A 85 7.28 16.96 3.65
N SER A 86 7.82 16.37 4.73
CA SER A 86 7.12 15.40 5.60
C SER A 86 7.75 15.31 6.99
N ALA A 87 6.93 15.04 8.02
CA ALA A 87 7.40 14.79 9.40
C ALA A 87 8.21 13.48 9.57
N LEU A 88 8.38 12.71 8.49
CA LEU A 88 9.07 11.41 8.45
C LEU A 88 10.57 11.51 8.10
N ASP A 89 11.06 12.68 7.71
CA ASP A 89 12.47 12.89 7.32
C ASP A 89 13.35 13.49 8.44
N LEU A 90 12.88 13.53 9.69
CA LEU A 90 13.61 14.13 10.81
C LEU A 90 14.73 13.22 11.35
N SER A 91 15.95 13.77 11.40
CA SER A 91 17.08 13.26 12.17
C SER A 91 16.83 13.42 13.68
N LEU A 92 17.18 12.41 14.49
CA LEU A 92 16.90 12.38 15.93
C LEU A 92 18.19 12.25 16.74
N ARG A 93 18.31 13.09 17.79
CA ARG A 93 19.40 13.07 18.76
C ARG A 93 18.92 12.52 20.10
N ALA A 94 19.64 11.55 20.66
CA ALA A 94 19.35 10.97 21.98
C ALA A 94 20.46 11.28 23.00
N THR A 95 20.05 11.69 24.20
CA THR A 95 20.95 12.13 25.30
C THR A 95 20.58 11.40 26.60
N ALA A 96 21.55 10.82 27.30
CA ALA A 96 21.29 10.04 28.53
C ALA A 96 21.90 10.71 29.77
N ASN A 97 21.09 10.92 30.81
CA ASN A 97 21.46 11.49 32.10
C ASN A 97 21.26 10.46 33.22
N CYS A 98 22.19 10.36 34.17
CA CYS A 98 22.09 9.39 35.26
C CYS A 98 22.41 10.02 36.62
N ALA A 99 21.56 9.74 37.62
CA ALA A 99 21.74 10.24 38.99
C ALA A 99 22.75 9.41 39.83
N CYS A 100 23.69 8.71 39.20
CA CYS A 100 24.68 7.92 39.93
C CYS A 100 25.95 8.74 40.26
N PRO A 101 26.63 8.45 41.38
CA PRO A 101 27.82 9.22 41.79
C PRO A 101 29.00 9.15 40.80
N GLU A 102 28.98 8.15 39.92
CA GLU A 102 29.98 7.94 38.86
C GLU A 102 29.77 8.93 37.71
N PHE A 103 28.52 9.29 37.44
CA PHE A 103 28.11 10.28 36.43
C PHE A 103 28.34 11.71 36.93
N GLU A 104 28.04 11.99 38.21
CA GLU A 104 28.28 13.32 38.84
C GLU A 104 29.77 13.68 38.96
N ARG A 105 30.69 12.71 38.92
CA ARG A 105 32.15 12.93 38.98
C ARG A 105 32.79 13.11 37.62
N ALA A 106 32.07 12.87 36.53
CA ALA A 106 32.58 13.06 35.19
C ALA A 106 32.61 14.56 34.87
N ASP A 107 33.74 15.22 35.15
CA ASP A 107 34.04 16.57 34.67
C ASP A 107 34.02 16.57 33.13
N SER A 108 32.87 16.88 32.53
CA SER A 108 32.78 17.26 31.13
C SER A 108 32.21 18.67 31.06
N THR A 109 33.03 19.61 30.61
CA THR A 109 32.72 21.03 30.33
C THR A 109 31.70 21.25 29.20
N VAL A 110 30.98 20.20 28.79
CA VAL A 110 29.95 20.17 27.75
C VAL A 110 28.69 19.53 28.36
N PRO A 111 27.51 20.18 28.30
CA PRO A 111 26.26 19.57 28.75
C PRO A 111 25.99 18.27 27.97
N GLY A 112 25.72 17.15 28.65
CA GLY A 112 25.32 15.88 28.03
C GLY A 112 26.44 14.85 27.76
N GLN A 113 27.66 15.02 28.26
CA GLN A 113 28.78 14.08 28.04
C GLN A 113 29.27 13.32 29.29
N GLY A 114 28.49 13.27 30.37
CA GLY A 114 28.78 12.39 31.51
C GLY A 114 28.74 10.92 31.08
N ARG A 115 29.79 10.14 31.37
CA ARG A 115 29.84 8.70 31.05
C ARG A 115 29.92 7.90 32.34
N CYS A 116 28.90 7.10 32.60
CA CYS A 116 28.95 6.04 33.61
C CYS A 116 28.62 4.70 32.96
N SER A 117 28.92 3.61 33.68
CA SER A 117 28.60 2.25 33.22
C SER A 117 27.11 2.07 32.87
N CYS A 118 26.22 2.83 33.51
CA CYS A 118 24.78 2.82 33.29
C CYS A 118 24.37 3.54 31.99
N THR A 119 25.00 4.69 31.66
CA THR A 119 24.69 5.43 30.42
C THR A 119 25.39 4.88 29.18
N LEU A 120 26.58 4.28 29.32
CA LEU A 120 27.33 3.69 28.20
C LEU A 120 26.60 2.51 27.53
N ALA A 121 25.92 1.67 28.29
CA ALA A 121 25.15 0.55 27.74
C ALA A 121 23.99 1.02 26.86
N VAL A 122 23.29 2.07 27.29
CA VAL A 122 22.12 2.61 26.60
C VAL A 122 22.51 3.51 25.43
N ALA A 123 23.55 4.34 25.60
CA ALA A 123 24.06 5.22 24.56
C ALA A 123 24.71 4.49 23.39
N TRP A 124 25.42 3.37 23.63
CA TRP A 124 26.08 2.60 22.57
C TRP A 124 25.05 1.90 21.66
N TRP A 125 23.98 1.34 22.25
CA TRP A 125 22.90 0.71 21.50
C TRP A 125 22.07 1.75 20.69
N LEU A 126 21.68 2.87 21.31
CA LEU A 126 20.96 3.94 20.60
C LEU A 126 21.79 4.50 19.44
N HIS A 127 23.09 4.68 19.63
CA HIS A 127 23.97 5.11 18.56
C HIS A 127 23.96 4.10 17.39
N GLU A 128 23.99 2.80 17.68
CA GLU A 128 24.04 1.76 16.65
C GLU A 128 22.72 1.60 15.88
N GLN A 129 21.57 1.84 16.53
CA GLN A 129 20.25 1.64 15.93
C GLN A 129 19.62 2.90 15.32
N ILE A 130 19.88 4.08 15.88
CA ILE A 130 19.22 5.34 15.47
C ILE A 130 20.10 6.13 14.50
N SER A 131 21.41 6.20 14.72
CA SER A 131 22.30 7.13 13.98
C SER A 131 22.60 6.73 12.52
N ARG A 132 21.91 5.72 11.97
CA ARG A 132 22.09 5.24 10.59
C ARG A 132 20.77 5.01 9.85
N ARG A 133 19.63 5.38 10.42
CA ARG A 133 18.30 5.02 9.92
C ARG A 133 17.37 6.23 9.94
N ASN A 134 16.51 6.36 8.93
CA ASN A 134 15.44 7.35 8.93
C ASN A 134 14.26 6.89 9.83
N SER A 135 13.28 7.77 10.09
CA SER A 135 12.19 7.45 11.03
C SER A 135 11.33 6.25 10.59
N GLU A 136 11.22 6.00 9.28
CA GLU A 136 10.49 4.86 8.71
C GLU A 136 11.22 3.53 8.95
N GLU A 137 12.53 3.48 8.76
CA GLU A 137 13.37 2.31 9.04
C GLU A 137 13.45 1.98 10.53
N VAL A 138 13.39 2.99 11.40
CA VAL A 138 13.28 2.80 12.86
C VAL A 138 11.93 2.18 13.22
N LEU A 139 10.83 2.63 12.61
CA LEU A 139 9.49 2.07 12.82
C LEU A 139 9.37 0.64 12.26
N LEU A 140 9.96 0.35 11.11
CA LEU A 140 9.98 -0.99 10.52
C LEU A 140 10.73 -1.98 11.43
N PHE A 141 11.91 -1.58 11.92
CA PHE A 141 12.68 -2.36 12.88
C PHE A 141 11.92 -2.66 14.18
N LEU A 142 11.23 -1.66 14.73
CA LEU A 142 10.41 -1.85 15.93
C LEU A 142 9.24 -2.80 15.68
N SER A 143 8.72 -2.86 14.45
CA SER A 143 7.65 -3.79 14.05
C SER A 143 8.13 -5.25 13.87
N GLU A 144 9.42 -5.47 13.66
CA GLU A 144 10.04 -6.81 13.50
C GLU A 144 10.37 -7.50 14.83
N LEU A 145 10.35 -6.77 15.96
CA LEU A 145 10.51 -7.35 17.29
C LEU A 145 9.31 -8.26 17.57
N LYS A 146 9.54 -9.59 17.58
CA LYS A 146 8.52 -10.64 17.77
C LYS A 146 7.60 -10.35 18.97
N THR A 147 6.48 -9.68 18.73
CA THR A 147 5.42 -9.50 19.71
C THR A 147 4.73 -10.84 19.95
N ASP A 148 4.56 -11.21 21.22
CA ASP A 148 3.68 -12.31 21.60
C ASP A 148 2.24 -11.82 21.36
N THR A 149 1.71 -12.16 20.18
CA THR A 149 0.45 -11.67 19.61
C THR A 149 -0.76 -11.92 20.50
N VAL A 150 -0.63 -12.77 21.52
CA VAL A 150 -1.71 -13.12 22.44
C VAL A 150 -1.82 -12.13 23.61
N ALA A 151 -0.72 -11.52 24.07
CA ALA A 151 -0.75 -10.54 25.15
C ALA A 151 -1.09 -9.14 24.64
N ALA A 152 -0.44 -8.70 23.55
CA ALA A 152 -0.83 -7.50 22.83
C ALA A 152 -2.23 -7.64 22.23
N GLY A 153 -2.60 -8.83 21.74
CA GLY A 153 -3.95 -9.13 21.30
C GLY A 153 -4.97 -9.11 22.43
N ARG A 154 -4.65 -9.54 23.66
CA ARG A 154 -5.56 -9.43 24.81
C ARG A 154 -5.67 -8.00 25.34
N GLU A 155 -4.61 -7.21 25.29
CA GLU A 155 -4.66 -5.79 25.68
C GLU A 155 -5.39 -4.99 24.60
N VAL A 156 -5.14 -5.24 23.32
CA VAL A 156 -5.84 -4.62 22.19
C VAL A 156 -7.29 -5.11 22.12
N VAL A 157 -7.60 -6.37 22.38
CA VAL A 157 -8.99 -6.85 22.47
C VAL A 157 -9.65 -6.38 23.76
N SER A 158 -8.93 -6.22 24.88
CA SER A 158 -9.46 -5.60 26.11
C SER A 158 -9.74 -4.11 25.91
N GLN A 159 -8.87 -3.41 25.19
CA GLN A 159 -9.02 -2.00 24.81
C GLN A 159 -10.07 -1.83 23.71
N LEU A 160 -10.16 -2.75 22.74
CA LEU A 160 -11.21 -2.77 21.72
C LEU A 160 -12.54 -3.24 22.28
N LEU A 161 -12.58 -4.12 23.28
CA LEU A 161 -13.79 -4.46 24.02
C LEU A 161 -14.17 -3.36 24.99
N LYS A 162 -13.22 -2.62 25.58
CA LYS A 162 -13.50 -1.37 26.30
C LYS A 162 -14.01 -0.29 25.35
N LEU A 163 -13.39 -0.10 24.20
CA LEU A 163 -13.81 0.85 23.17
C LEU A 163 -15.09 0.41 22.48
N ALA A 164 -15.35 -0.89 22.35
CA ALA A 164 -16.59 -1.45 21.82
C ALA A 164 -17.70 -1.45 22.87
N ASP A 165 -17.41 -1.65 24.15
CA ASP A 165 -18.32 -1.44 25.27
C ASP A 165 -18.58 0.08 25.44
N GLU A 166 -17.61 0.96 25.19
CA GLU A 166 -17.76 2.42 25.15
C GLU A 166 -18.51 2.89 23.89
N ALA A 167 -18.39 2.16 22.77
CA ALA A 167 -19.13 2.42 21.53
C ALA A 167 -20.55 1.81 21.53
N HIS A 168 -20.76 0.70 22.24
CA HIS A 168 -22.08 0.06 22.41
C HIS A 168 -22.83 0.56 23.65
N SER A 169 -22.19 1.26 24.60
CA SER A 169 -22.85 1.86 25.77
C SER A 169 -23.32 3.30 25.57
N ARG A 170 -23.19 3.88 24.37
CA ARG A 170 -23.82 5.18 24.07
C ARG A 170 -25.19 5.00 23.43
N GLU A 171 -26.10 4.42 24.20
CA GLU A 171 -27.42 5.04 24.25
C GLU A 171 -27.24 6.42 24.90
N GLU A 172 -27.63 7.45 24.17
CA GLU A 172 -27.52 8.86 24.50
C GLU A 172 -28.03 9.20 25.91
N ASP A 173 -27.12 9.50 26.83
CA ASP A 173 -27.39 10.51 27.85
C ASP A 173 -27.10 11.89 27.23
N THR A 174 -28.01 12.36 26.36
CA THR A 174 -27.98 13.71 25.75
C THR A 174 -28.19 14.80 26.81
N THR A 175 -27.17 15.04 27.62
CA THR A 175 -27.18 16.12 28.62
C THR A 175 -26.51 17.39 28.09
N SER A 176 -25.70 17.32 27.03
CA SER A 176 -25.05 18.45 26.36
C SER A 176 -24.93 18.28 24.83
N ARG A 177 -24.86 19.40 24.10
CA ARG A 177 -24.60 19.47 22.65
C ARG A 177 -23.83 20.74 22.28
N VAL A 178 -23.08 20.74 21.18
CA VAL A 178 -22.47 21.95 20.60
C VAL A 178 -23.45 22.64 19.64
N GLN A 179 -23.59 23.95 19.79
CA GLN A 179 -24.24 24.84 18.83
C GLN A 179 -23.21 25.80 18.26
N TRP A 180 -23.06 25.83 16.94
CA TRP A 180 -22.20 26.79 16.24
C TRP A 180 -22.97 28.08 15.99
N ARG A 181 -22.41 29.20 16.44
CA ARG A 181 -22.99 30.53 16.20
C ARG A 181 -22.17 31.30 15.19
N ILE A 182 -22.84 31.76 14.15
CA ILE A 182 -22.21 32.48 13.04
C ILE A 182 -22.62 33.96 13.10
N LYS A 183 -21.65 34.84 12.94
CA LYS A 183 -21.88 36.27 12.74
C LYS A 183 -21.20 36.73 11.46
N ILE A 184 -21.90 37.53 10.68
CA ILE A 184 -21.33 38.17 9.49
C ILE A 184 -21.03 39.63 9.82
N SER A 185 -19.88 40.12 9.34
CA SER A 185 -19.39 41.45 9.63
C SER A 185 -18.86 42.09 8.36
N ASN A 186 -19.37 43.29 8.04
CA ASN A 186 -18.82 44.14 6.98
C ASN A 186 -17.56 44.91 7.41
N ASN A 187 -17.08 44.70 8.64
CA ASN A 187 -15.94 45.44 9.17
C ASN A 187 -14.61 44.73 8.85
N GLN A 188 -13.78 45.35 8.00
CA GLN A 188 -12.53 44.76 7.48
C GLN A 188 -11.45 44.50 8.56
N LEU A 189 -11.62 45.00 9.78
CA LEU A 189 -10.65 44.88 10.88
C LEU A 189 -10.72 43.56 11.66
N TYR A 190 -11.84 42.82 11.61
CA TYR A 190 -12.08 41.63 12.47
C TYR A 190 -12.40 40.35 11.69
N GLY A 191 -12.18 40.35 10.37
CA GLY A 191 -12.57 39.24 9.48
C GLY A 191 -14.05 39.29 9.08
N PRO A 192 -14.40 38.73 7.91
CA PRO A 192 -15.73 38.90 7.33
C PRO A 192 -16.81 37.99 7.96
N VAL A 193 -16.40 36.93 8.64
CA VAL A 193 -17.27 35.95 9.31
C VAL A 193 -16.63 35.56 10.64
N SER A 194 -17.42 35.41 11.71
CA SER A 194 -16.99 34.76 12.95
C SER A 194 -17.85 33.54 13.27
N ILE A 195 -17.20 32.47 13.71
CA ILE A 195 -17.82 31.18 14.01
C ILE A 195 -17.41 30.80 15.44
N ASN A 196 -18.40 30.77 16.35
CA ASN A 196 -18.17 30.59 17.77
C ASN A 196 -18.91 29.36 18.30
N PRO A 197 -18.23 28.44 19.02
CA PRO A 197 -18.91 27.30 19.62
C PRO A 197 -19.59 27.66 20.95
N PHE A 198 -20.81 27.16 21.14
CA PHE A 198 -21.55 27.23 22.40
C PHE A 198 -21.97 25.83 22.86
N VAL A 199 -21.52 25.43 24.04
CA VAL A 199 -21.94 24.15 24.63
C VAL A 199 -23.27 24.37 25.37
N GLN A 200 -24.34 23.79 24.84
CA GLN A 200 -25.67 23.78 25.42
C GLN A 200 -25.86 22.57 26.33
N ARG A 201 -26.70 22.71 27.35
CA ARG A 201 -27.13 21.61 28.24
C ARG A 201 -28.63 21.49 28.25
N LEU A 202 -29.15 20.28 28.41
CA LEU A 202 -30.60 20.06 28.49
C LEU A 202 -31.17 20.78 29.73
N LYS A 203 -32.26 21.55 29.57
CA LYS A 203 -32.89 22.21 30.73
C LYS A 203 -33.50 21.15 31.66
N LYS A 204 -33.50 21.43 32.96
CA LYS A 204 -34.04 20.52 34.01
C LYS A 204 -35.49 20.07 33.80
N ASN A 205 -36.23 20.75 32.93
CA ASN A 205 -37.64 20.49 32.64
C ASN A 205 -37.81 19.60 31.39
N ALA A 206 -36.72 19.08 30.81
CA ALA A 206 -36.63 18.33 29.55
C ALA A 206 -37.21 19.02 28.30
N LYS A 207 -37.79 20.22 28.43
CA LYS A 207 -38.27 21.06 27.32
C LYS A 207 -37.20 22.06 26.89
N GLY A 208 -36.38 21.63 25.94
CA GLY A 208 -35.42 22.47 25.22
C GLY A 208 -34.06 22.66 25.88
N TRP A 209 -33.15 23.29 25.14
CA TRP A 209 -31.75 23.44 25.50
C TRP A 209 -31.47 24.78 26.21
N SER A 210 -30.43 24.82 27.06
CA SER A 210 -29.95 26.06 27.67
C SER A 210 -29.40 27.02 26.61
N LYS A 211 -29.22 28.31 26.97
CA LYS A 211 -28.57 29.28 26.06
C LYS A 211 -27.13 28.91 25.69
N GLY A 212 -26.55 27.92 26.36
CA GLY A 212 -25.19 27.45 26.17
C GLY A 212 -24.12 28.42 26.69
N ARG A 213 -22.94 27.89 26.99
CA ARG A 213 -21.77 28.68 27.37
C ARG A 213 -20.82 28.74 26.17
N GLN A 214 -20.43 29.95 25.78
CA GLN A 214 -19.39 30.12 24.75
C GLN A 214 -18.11 29.43 25.23
N THR A 215 -17.59 28.54 24.40
CA THR A 215 -16.40 27.75 24.69
C THR A 215 -15.41 27.98 23.57
N PRO A 216 -14.14 28.33 23.86
CA PRO A 216 -13.12 28.46 22.83
C PRO A 216 -13.01 27.17 22.00
N ALA A 217 -12.85 27.29 20.68
CA ALA A 217 -12.76 26.12 19.78
C ALA A 217 -11.63 25.14 20.18
N PHE A 218 -10.50 25.66 20.65
CA PHE A 218 -9.38 24.85 21.17
C PHE A 218 -9.78 24.01 22.41
N ASP A 219 -10.68 24.51 23.26
CA ASP A 219 -11.14 23.78 24.44
C ASP A 219 -12.10 22.63 24.09
N LEU A 220 -12.76 22.70 22.92
CA LEU A 220 -13.56 21.58 22.40
C LEU A 220 -12.67 20.42 21.94
N LEU A 221 -11.53 20.70 21.32
CA LEU A 221 -10.55 19.70 20.89
C LEU A 221 -9.91 18.95 22.07
N ARG A 222 -9.72 19.63 23.21
CA ARG A 222 -9.12 19.03 24.42
C ARG A 222 -10.05 18.08 25.18
N LYS A 223 -11.36 18.20 25.02
CA LYS A 223 -12.33 17.51 25.89
C LYS A 223 -12.91 16.21 25.33
N ASN A 224 -12.70 15.86 24.05
CA ASN A 224 -13.15 14.62 23.39
C ASN A 224 -14.59 14.12 23.69
N ALA A 225 -15.50 14.96 24.23
CA ALA A 225 -16.72 14.45 24.88
C ALA A 225 -18.01 15.23 24.61
N GLU A 226 -18.01 16.32 23.83
CA GLU A 226 -19.22 17.18 23.71
C GLU A 226 -19.70 17.43 22.26
N GLY A 227 -19.14 16.77 21.23
CA GLY A 227 -19.52 16.97 19.81
C GLY A 227 -19.32 15.76 18.89
N THR A 228 -19.82 15.88 17.66
CA THR A 228 -19.65 14.92 16.55
C THR A 228 -18.25 15.01 15.92
N PRO A 229 -17.80 14.01 15.13
CA PRO A 229 -16.54 14.10 14.37
C PRO A 229 -16.44 15.36 13.49
N LEU A 230 -17.58 15.84 12.99
CA LEU A 230 -17.66 17.07 12.20
C LEU A 230 -17.43 18.33 13.06
N ASP A 231 -17.93 18.35 14.30
CA ASP A 231 -17.67 19.44 15.26
C ASP A 231 -16.17 19.57 15.58
N SER A 232 -15.43 18.46 15.65
CA SER A 232 -13.99 18.47 15.86
C SER A 232 -13.24 19.08 14.67
N GLN A 233 -13.67 18.80 13.44
CA GLN A 233 -13.07 19.40 12.23
C GLN A 233 -13.31 20.91 12.16
N VAL A 234 -14.54 21.36 12.44
CA VAL A 234 -14.87 22.79 12.51
C VAL A 234 -14.11 23.48 13.65
N ALA A 235 -13.96 22.82 14.80
CA ALA A 235 -13.17 23.33 15.92
C ALA A 235 -11.67 23.46 15.58
N ALA A 236 -11.11 22.51 14.81
CA ALA A 236 -9.73 22.59 14.36
C ALA A 236 -9.50 23.81 13.47
N LEU A 237 -10.33 24.02 12.44
CA LEU A 237 -10.19 25.13 11.50
C LEU A 237 -10.43 26.50 12.15
N THR A 238 -11.40 26.59 13.07
CA THR A 238 -11.73 27.84 13.79
C THR A 238 -10.77 28.15 14.95
N SER A 239 -9.95 27.19 15.39
CA SER A 239 -8.97 27.38 16.47
C SER A 239 -7.61 27.91 16.01
N GLN A 240 -7.30 27.82 14.72
CA GLN A 240 -6.05 28.34 14.18
C GLN A 240 -6.07 29.88 14.18
N PRO A 241 -5.05 30.56 14.74
CA PRO A 241 -4.94 32.01 14.60
C PRO A 241 -4.83 32.35 13.12
N ALA A 242 -5.52 33.41 12.68
CA ALA A 242 -5.30 33.99 11.35
C ALA A 242 -3.87 34.58 11.32
N SER A 243 -2.87 33.72 11.13
CA SER A 243 -1.50 34.13 10.94
C SER A 243 -1.34 34.66 9.52
N ASP A 244 -0.69 35.81 9.46
CA ASP A 244 -0.27 36.55 8.27
C ASP A 244 -1.28 37.46 7.58
N MET A 245 -0.72 38.58 7.12
CA MET A 245 -1.33 39.73 6.47
C MET A 245 -1.91 39.40 5.08
N ASN A 246 -2.57 38.26 4.91
CA ASN A 246 -3.26 37.88 3.69
C ASN A 246 -4.78 37.81 3.94
N ARG A 247 -5.51 38.68 3.24
CA ARG A 247 -6.95 38.97 3.38
C ARG A 247 -7.90 37.84 2.98
N ASP A 248 -7.42 36.60 2.80
CA ASP A 248 -8.18 35.57 2.09
C ASP A 248 -8.96 34.60 2.99
N TYR A 249 -8.72 34.59 4.31
CA TYR A 249 -9.57 33.94 5.33
C TYR A 249 -10.04 32.50 5.04
N PHE A 250 -9.22 31.68 4.36
CA PHE A 250 -9.61 30.33 3.86
C PHE A 250 -10.24 29.43 4.93
N ASN A 251 -9.62 29.37 6.12
CA ASN A 251 -10.09 28.54 7.24
C ASN A 251 -11.54 28.88 7.65
N LEU A 252 -11.95 30.15 7.58
CA LEU A 252 -13.31 30.57 7.93
C LEU A 252 -14.33 30.09 6.89
N PHE A 253 -14.03 30.25 5.60
CA PHE A 253 -14.93 29.78 4.54
C PHE A 253 -15.01 28.25 4.49
N GLN A 254 -13.90 27.55 4.71
CA GLN A 254 -13.87 26.08 4.85
C GLN A 254 -14.70 25.61 6.06
N SER A 255 -14.63 26.34 7.18
CA SER A 255 -15.45 26.04 8.35
C SER A 255 -16.95 26.20 8.06
N VAL A 256 -17.36 27.23 7.31
CA VAL A 256 -18.77 27.38 6.88
C VAL A 256 -19.20 26.26 5.95
N ASP A 257 -18.31 25.83 5.05
CA ASP A 257 -18.59 24.73 4.11
C ASP A 257 -18.82 23.39 4.82
N LEU A 258 -18.03 23.10 5.87
CA LEU A 258 -18.25 21.92 6.71
C LEU A 258 -19.54 21.98 7.51
N LEU A 259 -20.07 23.17 7.79
CA LEU A 259 -21.33 23.35 8.52
C LEU A 259 -22.58 23.14 7.63
N VAL A 260 -22.42 22.88 6.33
CA VAL A 260 -23.52 22.56 5.41
C VAL A 260 -24.26 21.30 5.90
N GLY A 261 -25.57 21.41 6.09
CA GLY A 261 -26.41 20.32 6.60
C GLY A 261 -26.27 20.03 8.10
N HIS A 262 -25.48 20.80 8.85
CA HIS A 262 -25.29 20.58 10.28
C HIS A 262 -26.55 20.96 11.09
N PRO A 263 -27.05 20.11 12.00
CA PRO A 263 -28.35 20.31 12.65
C PRO A 263 -28.38 21.40 13.74
N ASN A 264 -27.21 21.86 14.22
CA ASN A 264 -27.09 22.77 15.36
C ASN A 264 -26.29 24.04 15.02
N VAL A 265 -26.73 24.78 14.01
CA VAL A 265 -26.15 26.09 13.64
C VAL A 265 -27.16 27.20 13.93
N ALA A 266 -26.69 28.37 14.37
CA ALA A 266 -27.52 29.53 14.65
C ALA A 266 -26.82 30.84 14.32
N TRP A 267 -27.59 31.93 14.19
CA TRP A 267 -27.04 33.28 14.22
C TRP A 267 -26.47 33.61 15.60
N ASP A 268 -25.40 34.41 15.64
CA ASP A 268 -24.87 34.98 16.88
C ASP A 268 -25.66 36.22 17.31
N ASP A 269 -26.96 36.01 17.54
CA ASP A 269 -27.91 37.02 18.03
C ASP A 269 -28.38 36.71 19.45
N ALA A 270 -29.12 37.63 20.07
CA ALA A 270 -29.58 37.47 21.45
C ALA A 270 -30.49 36.24 21.66
N SER A 271 -31.13 35.77 20.59
CA SER A 271 -32.07 34.65 20.59
C SER A 271 -31.48 33.32 20.11
N ALA A 272 -30.25 33.31 19.56
CA ALA A 272 -29.60 32.16 18.97
C ALA A 272 -30.47 31.47 17.92
N THR A 273 -30.98 32.28 16.98
CA THR A 273 -31.94 31.85 15.96
C THR A 273 -31.32 30.75 15.09
N PRO A 274 -31.91 29.54 15.01
CA PRO A 274 -31.38 28.44 14.20
C PRO A 274 -31.29 28.83 12.73
N ILE A 275 -30.22 28.41 12.05
CA ILE A 275 -30.02 28.68 10.63
C ILE A 275 -29.82 27.39 9.85
N GLU A 276 -30.31 27.38 8.62
CA GLU A 276 -30.04 26.33 7.66
C GLU A 276 -28.83 26.72 6.80
N VAL A 277 -27.79 25.89 6.80
CA VAL A 277 -26.59 26.08 5.98
C VAL A 277 -26.65 25.15 4.78
N SER A 278 -26.63 25.70 3.57
CA SER A 278 -26.75 24.94 2.31
C SER A 278 -25.70 25.36 1.29
N ARG A 279 -25.43 24.50 0.32
CA ARG A 279 -24.54 24.79 -0.82
C ARG A 279 -25.38 25.12 -2.05
N GLY A 280 -24.95 26.12 -2.81
CA GLY A 280 -25.63 26.53 -4.05
C GLY A 280 -24.66 26.99 -5.13
N GLU A 281 -25.22 27.40 -6.27
CA GLU A 281 -24.51 28.10 -7.33
C GLU A 281 -25.24 29.43 -7.58
N ILE A 282 -24.49 30.52 -7.76
CA ILE A 282 -25.11 31.80 -8.15
C ILE A 282 -25.34 31.80 -9.65
N SER A 283 -26.53 32.22 -10.04
CA SER A 283 -26.93 32.48 -11.42
C SER A 283 -27.32 33.94 -11.58
N VAL A 284 -27.11 34.48 -12.79
CA VAL A 284 -27.69 35.75 -13.22
C VAL A 284 -28.99 35.45 -13.94
N ALA A 285 -30.10 36.02 -13.50
CA ALA A 285 -31.40 35.85 -14.12
C ALA A 285 -31.88 37.15 -14.78
N LEU A 286 -32.55 37.02 -15.92
CA LEU A 286 -33.28 38.12 -16.55
C LEU A 286 -34.78 37.98 -16.26
N GLU A 287 -35.34 38.93 -15.51
CA GLU A 287 -36.75 38.93 -15.13
C GLU A 287 -37.54 39.92 -16.00
N PRO A 288 -38.60 39.49 -16.70
CA PRO A 288 -39.44 40.41 -17.47
C PRO A 288 -40.27 41.30 -16.53
N VAL A 289 -40.28 42.60 -16.79
CA VAL A 289 -41.05 43.64 -16.11
C VAL A 289 -41.93 44.32 -17.15
N GLU A 290 -43.24 44.24 -16.99
CA GLU A 290 -44.19 44.99 -17.83
C GLU A 290 -44.30 46.43 -17.32
N ILE A 291 -44.00 47.41 -18.18
CA ILE A 291 -44.24 48.82 -17.88
C ILE A 291 -45.30 49.35 -18.85
N ASP A 292 -46.29 50.05 -18.29
CA ASP A 292 -47.27 50.82 -19.04
C ASP A 292 -46.55 52.04 -19.64
N SER A 293 -46.47 52.12 -20.98
CA SER A 293 -45.91 53.30 -21.63
C SER A 293 -46.83 54.50 -21.41
N LEU A 294 -46.37 55.53 -20.68
CA LEU A 294 -46.93 56.86 -20.79
C LEU A 294 -46.24 57.54 -21.99
N ASP A 295 -47.03 57.91 -22.99
CA ASP A 295 -46.54 58.54 -24.21
C ASP A 295 -45.70 59.78 -23.90
N ASP A 296 -44.46 59.78 -24.37
CA ASP A 296 -43.48 60.86 -24.22
C ASP A 296 -43.59 61.82 -25.43
N ASP A 297 -44.81 62.26 -25.74
CA ASP A 297 -45.11 63.07 -26.94
C ASP A 297 -45.89 64.35 -26.62
N ASP A 298 -45.51 65.05 -25.54
CA ASP A 298 -46.06 66.37 -25.19
C ASP A 298 -45.00 67.48 -25.38
N ARG A 299 -44.53 67.64 -26.62
CA ARG A 299 -43.82 68.86 -27.09
C ARG A 299 -44.19 69.25 -28.53
N SER A 300 -45.47 69.47 -28.79
CA SER A 300 -45.96 70.57 -29.66
C SER A 300 -47.47 70.46 -29.80
N GLY A 301 -48.18 71.48 -29.34
CA GLY A 301 -49.64 71.47 -29.32
C GLY A 301 -50.30 71.48 -30.69
N GLU A 302 -51.35 70.68 -30.84
CA GLU A 302 -52.65 71.08 -31.38
C GLU A 302 -53.68 70.01 -31.02
N ILE A 303 -54.89 70.46 -30.69
CA ILE A 303 -55.98 69.68 -30.13
C ILE A 303 -56.68 68.86 -31.22
N GLN A 304 -56.86 67.56 -31.03
CA GLN A 304 -58.12 66.91 -31.39
C GLN A 304 -58.42 65.68 -30.51
N ILE A 305 -59.56 65.74 -29.84
CA ILE A 305 -60.16 64.66 -29.07
C ILE A 305 -60.94 63.78 -30.05
N ASP A 306 -60.64 62.48 -30.10
CA ASP A 306 -61.67 61.47 -30.30
C ASP A 306 -61.33 60.19 -29.54
N ARG A 307 -62.34 59.63 -28.88
CA ARG A 307 -62.28 58.48 -27.97
C ARG A 307 -62.39 57.19 -28.79
N GLU A 308 -61.53 56.20 -28.52
CA GLU A 308 -61.90 54.81 -28.19
C GLU A 308 -60.65 53.92 -28.11
N SER A 309 -60.35 53.43 -26.89
CA SER A 309 -59.57 52.22 -26.58
C SER A 309 -58.31 51.93 -27.40
N ASP A 310 -57.22 52.65 -27.12
CA ASP A 310 -55.90 52.08 -27.41
C ASP A 310 -55.52 51.06 -26.31
N PRO A 311 -55.15 49.81 -26.64
CA PRO A 311 -54.52 48.94 -25.67
C PRO A 311 -53.22 49.61 -25.25
N VAL A 312 -53.09 49.96 -23.98
CA VAL A 312 -51.82 50.42 -23.39
C VAL A 312 -50.72 49.51 -23.92
N LYS A 313 -49.81 50.05 -24.74
CA LYS A 313 -48.68 49.29 -25.28
C LYS A 313 -47.77 48.96 -24.12
N ARG A 314 -47.97 47.79 -23.52
CA ARG A 314 -47.08 47.29 -22.48
C ARG A 314 -45.74 46.97 -23.11
N LYS A 315 -44.70 47.70 -22.71
CA LYS A 315 -43.32 47.40 -23.11
C LYS A 315 -42.76 46.45 -22.07
N THR A 316 -42.29 45.29 -22.51
CA THR A 316 -41.52 44.37 -21.65
C THR A 316 -40.11 44.91 -21.57
N LEU A 317 -39.61 45.09 -20.35
CA LEU A 317 -38.21 45.36 -20.08
C LEU A 317 -37.65 44.23 -19.20
N TYR A 318 -36.34 44.05 -19.17
CA TYR A 318 -35.71 42.96 -18.43
C TYR A 318 -34.87 43.50 -17.28
N ARG A 319 -35.17 43.07 -16.07
CA ARG A 319 -34.34 43.35 -14.89
C ARG A 319 -33.28 42.27 -14.74
N VAL A 320 -32.03 42.68 -14.52
CA VAL A 320 -30.94 41.76 -14.20
C VAL A 320 -30.96 41.49 -12.69
N GLY A 321 -31.18 40.24 -12.30
CA GLY A 321 -31.18 39.79 -10.92
C GLY A 321 -30.14 38.71 -10.67
N LEU A 322 -29.71 38.55 -9.42
CA LEU A 322 -28.98 37.37 -8.98
C LEU A 322 -29.97 36.38 -8.37
N ARG A 323 -29.85 35.10 -8.71
CA ARG A 323 -30.65 34.00 -8.15
C ARG A 323 -29.76 32.82 -7.77
N VAL A 324 -30.22 32.02 -6.82
CA VAL A 324 -29.64 30.70 -6.53
C VAL A 324 -30.64 29.65 -7.02
N PRO A 325 -30.36 28.91 -8.12
CA PRO A 325 -31.31 27.96 -8.68
C PRO A 325 -31.76 26.92 -7.64
N GLY A 326 -33.06 26.73 -7.52
CA GLY A 326 -33.66 25.81 -6.55
C GLY A 326 -33.88 26.39 -5.14
N ILE A 327 -33.49 27.64 -4.88
CA ILE A 327 -33.68 28.32 -3.59
C ILE A 327 -34.38 29.67 -3.80
N ASP A 328 -35.59 29.82 -3.28
CA ASP A 328 -36.35 31.07 -3.34
C ASP A 328 -35.83 32.05 -2.28
N ILE A 329 -34.95 32.97 -2.69
CA ILE A 329 -34.33 34.02 -1.86
C ILE A 329 -34.29 35.35 -2.60
N ASN A 330 -34.55 36.44 -1.88
CA ASN A 330 -34.28 37.78 -2.39
C ASN A 330 -32.84 38.17 -2.06
N ILE A 331 -31.90 37.94 -2.99
CA ILE A 331 -30.47 38.21 -2.80
C ILE A 331 -30.21 39.69 -2.46
N ASN A 332 -31.08 40.61 -2.88
CA ASN A 332 -30.94 42.04 -2.60
C ASN A 332 -31.18 42.41 -1.14
N GLU A 333 -31.91 41.56 -0.40
CA GLU A 333 -32.14 41.73 1.04
C GLU A 333 -31.15 40.92 1.89
N CYS A 334 -30.18 40.24 1.26
CA CYS A 334 -29.20 39.40 1.92
C CYS A 334 -27.87 40.13 2.15
N GLU A 335 -27.17 39.76 3.21
CA GLU A 335 -25.76 40.16 3.40
C GLU A 335 -24.85 39.22 2.59
N LEU A 336 -23.93 39.80 1.82
CA LEU A 336 -23.08 39.07 0.89
C LEU A 336 -21.61 39.24 1.23
N VAL A 337 -20.92 38.12 1.40
CA VAL A 337 -19.49 38.10 1.71
C VAL A 337 -18.74 37.30 0.65
N LEU A 338 -17.75 37.95 0.04
CA LEU A 338 -16.85 37.30 -0.91
C LEU A 338 -15.63 36.70 -0.20
N GLY A 339 -15.26 35.49 -0.59
CA GLY A 339 -14.09 34.82 -0.07
C GLY A 339 -13.64 33.66 -0.96
N ASN A 340 -12.81 32.79 -0.39
CA ASN A 340 -12.23 31.67 -1.11
C ASN A 340 -12.18 30.44 -0.18
N LEU A 341 -12.47 29.25 -0.69
CA LEU A 341 -12.22 27.99 0.02
C LEU A 341 -10.74 27.58 -0.06
N HIS A 342 -10.08 27.91 -1.17
CA HIS A 342 -8.64 27.77 -1.43
C HIS A 342 -8.27 28.77 -2.56
N PRO A 343 -6.99 29.14 -2.81
CA PRO A 343 -6.58 30.07 -3.87
C PRO A 343 -7.27 30.00 -5.25
N ALA A 344 -7.73 28.82 -5.69
CA ALA A 344 -8.35 28.60 -6.99
C ALA A 344 -9.89 28.47 -6.94
N GLN A 345 -10.52 28.56 -5.77
CA GLN A 345 -11.95 28.29 -5.58
C GLN A 345 -12.64 29.48 -4.88
N PRO A 346 -13.07 30.50 -5.65
CA PRO A 346 -13.80 31.64 -5.13
C PRO A 346 -15.23 31.26 -4.73
N VAL A 347 -15.71 31.83 -3.62
CA VAL A 347 -17.05 31.59 -3.09
C VAL A 347 -17.72 32.90 -2.65
N VAL A 348 -19.05 32.88 -2.63
CA VAL A 348 -19.90 33.93 -2.07
C VAL A 348 -20.72 33.30 -0.95
N LEU A 349 -20.67 33.88 0.25
CA LEU A 349 -21.63 33.58 1.30
C LEU A 349 -22.82 34.53 1.17
N ILE A 350 -24.02 33.96 1.13
CA ILE A 350 -25.29 34.67 1.05
C ILE A 350 -26.03 34.43 2.37
N ALA A 351 -26.22 35.48 3.15
CA ALA A 351 -26.88 35.42 4.44
C ALA A 351 -28.23 36.12 4.42
N GLU A 352 -29.29 35.33 4.48
CA GLU A 352 -30.65 35.80 4.55
C GLU A 352 -31.11 35.80 6.01
N THR A 353 -31.00 36.96 6.66
CA THR A 353 -31.33 37.11 8.09
C THR A 353 -32.83 36.92 8.38
N LYS A 354 -33.71 37.30 7.45
CA LYS A 354 -35.17 37.13 7.60
C LYS A 354 -35.63 35.69 7.45
N GLY A 355 -35.01 34.93 6.54
CA GLY A 355 -35.34 33.52 6.27
C GLY A 355 -34.50 32.52 7.07
N ASN A 356 -33.52 33.00 7.86
CA ASN A 356 -32.59 32.18 8.63
C ASN A 356 -31.82 31.16 7.78
N ARG A 357 -31.36 31.59 6.61
CA ARG A 357 -30.59 30.76 5.67
C ARG A 357 -29.21 31.34 5.46
N LEU A 358 -28.20 30.46 5.42
CA LEU A 358 -26.84 30.79 5.01
C LEU A 358 -26.45 29.87 3.85
N ILE A 359 -26.12 30.45 2.71
CA ILE A 359 -25.81 29.71 1.50
C ILE A 359 -24.36 29.98 1.12
N ILE A 360 -23.58 28.92 0.95
CA ILE A 360 -22.26 29.01 0.34
C ILE A 360 -22.37 28.70 -1.16
N ALA A 361 -22.13 29.71 -1.98
CA ALA A 361 -22.21 29.62 -3.43
C ALA A 361 -20.82 29.61 -4.06
N THR A 362 -20.51 28.56 -4.81
CA THR A 362 -19.24 28.45 -5.53
C THR A 362 -19.28 29.23 -6.84
N LEU A 363 -18.17 29.89 -7.19
CA LEU A 363 -18.02 30.61 -8.45
C LEU A 363 -17.07 29.86 -9.40
N ARG A 364 -17.39 29.87 -10.70
CA ARG A 364 -16.64 29.14 -11.73
C ARG A 364 -15.28 29.77 -12.04
N ASP A 365 -15.17 31.10 -11.95
CA ASP A 365 -13.95 31.87 -12.25
C ASP A 365 -13.82 33.05 -11.27
N ARG A 366 -12.60 33.41 -10.89
CA ARG A 366 -12.30 34.61 -10.09
C ARG A 366 -12.75 35.91 -10.77
N ARG A 367 -12.85 35.93 -12.11
CA ARG A 367 -13.43 37.04 -12.88
C ARG A 367 -14.93 37.22 -12.60
N ALA A 368 -15.65 36.14 -12.26
CA ALA A 368 -17.05 36.19 -11.85
C ALA A 368 -17.27 37.04 -10.59
N THR A 369 -16.28 37.06 -9.67
CA THR A 369 -16.32 37.88 -8.46
C THR A 369 -16.49 39.36 -8.79
N ARG A 370 -15.83 39.85 -9.85
CA ARG A 370 -15.97 41.26 -10.30
C ARG A 370 -17.35 41.54 -10.88
N LEU A 371 -17.89 40.59 -11.64
CA LEU A 371 -19.24 40.69 -12.21
C LEU A 371 -20.29 40.74 -11.11
N ILE A 372 -20.22 39.82 -10.13
CA ILE A 372 -21.14 39.78 -8.99
C ILE A 372 -20.99 41.04 -8.14
N SER A 373 -19.76 41.46 -7.80
CA SER A 373 -19.53 42.73 -7.09
C SER A 373 -20.06 43.95 -7.84
N TYR A 374 -20.06 43.91 -9.17
CA TYR A 374 -20.61 44.98 -9.99
C TYR A 374 -22.14 44.99 -9.94
N LEU A 375 -22.78 43.84 -10.15
CA LEU A 375 -24.25 43.69 -10.10
C LEU A 375 -24.86 44.01 -8.72
N LEU A 376 -24.07 43.92 -7.65
CA LEU A 376 -24.50 44.25 -6.29
C LEU A 376 -24.43 45.74 -5.93
N LYS A 377 -23.91 46.60 -6.81
CA LYS A 377 -23.91 48.05 -6.56
C LYS A 377 -25.35 48.58 -6.62
N SER A 378 -25.73 49.39 -5.63
CA SER A 378 -27.08 49.96 -5.44
C SER A 378 -27.66 50.61 -6.71
N ASP A 379 -26.81 51.18 -7.56
CA ASP A 379 -27.23 51.95 -8.74
C ASP A 379 -27.65 51.09 -9.93
N LEU A 380 -27.43 49.77 -9.89
CA LEU A 380 -27.74 48.83 -10.97
C LEU A 380 -29.01 48.00 -10.71
N GLN A 381 -29.59 48.09 -9.52
CA GLN A 381 -30.75 47.30 -9.10
C GLN A 381 -32.06 47.73 -9.78
N ASP A 382 -32.15 49.01 -10.17
CA ASP A 382 -33.29 49.59 -10.87
C ASP A 382 -33.09 49.69 -12.39
N VAL A 383 -31.95 49.20 -12.90
CA VAL A 383 -31.65 49.26 -14.33
C VAL A 383 -32.47 48.21 -15.08
N LEU A 384 -33.28 48.69 -16.00
CA LEU A 384 -34.10 47.89 -16.90
C LEU A 384 -33.45 47.86 -18.28
N LEU A 385 -33.23 46.66 -18.80
CA LEU A 385 -32.77 46.43 -20.16
C LEU A 385 -33.96 46.45 -21.10
N ASP A 386 -33.84 47.13 -22.24
CA ASP A 386 -34.79 46.97 -23.33
C ASP A 386 -34.53 45.67 -24.12
N ASP A 387 -35.45 45.32 -25.02
CA ASP A 387 -35.37 44.09 -25.82
C ASP A 387 -34.04 43.97 -26.59
N GLU A 388 -33.51 45.09 -27.13
CA GLU A 388 -32.24 45.09 -27.86
C GLU A 388 -31.06 44.81 -26.92
N ALA A 389 -30.97 45.46 -25.76
CA ALA A 389 -29.90 45.21 -24.79
C ALA A 389 -29.98 43.79 -24.20
N ALA A 390 -31.19 43.27 -23.95
CA ALA A 390 -31.41 41.90 -23.49
C ALA A 390 -31.02 40.87 -24.56
N HIS A 391 -31.30 41.14 -25.84
CA HIS A 391 -30.88 40.28 -26.95
C HIS A 391 -29.35 40.29 -27.13
N GLN A 392 -28.70 41.46 -27.03
CA GLN A 392 -27.23 41.57 -27.07
C GLN A 392 -26.55 40.82 -25.92
N LEU A 393 -27.12 40.87 -24.71
CA LEU A 393 -26.66 40.10 -23.56
C LEU A 393 -26.82 38.59 -23.81
N THR A 394 -27.94 38.19 -24.41
CA THR A 394 -28.23 36.80 -24.79
C THR A 394 -27.26 36.28 -25.85
N MET A 395 -26.89 37.07 -26.85
CA MET A 395 -25.90 36.69 -27.87
C MET A 395 -24.47 36.58 -27.30
N LYS A 396 -24.16 37.32 -26.22
CA LYS A 396 -22.87 37.26 -25.51
C LYS A 396 -22.88 36.33 -24.29
N ILE A 397 -23.98 35.62 -24.07
CA ILE A 397 -24.19 34.79 -22.89
C ILE A 397 -23.26 33.58 -22.84
N GLY A 398 -22.62 33.19 -23.94
CA GLY A 398 -21.59 32.15 -23.95
C GLY A 398 -20.31 32.58 -23.23
N ALA A 399 -19.88 33.83 -23.44
CA ALA A 399 -18.72 34.40 -22.77
C ALA A 399 -18.99 34.77 -21.29
N VAL A 400 -20.25 35.07 -20.97
CA VAL A 400 -20.69 35.30 -19.58
C VAL A 400 -20.98 33.98 -18.86
N GLY A 401 -21.52 32.99 -19.57
CA GLY A 401 -21.85 31.64 -19.10
C GLY A 401 -20.63 30.84 -18.65
N SER A 402 -19.48 31.06 -19.28
CA SER A 402 -18.20 30.54 -18.80
C SER A 402 -17.77 31.12 -17.44
N LEU A 403 -18.33 32.26 -17.03
CA LEU A 403 -18.03 32.92 -15.76
C LEU A 403 -19.09 32.62 -14.68
N VAL A 404 -20.38 32.71 -15.04
CA VAL A 404 -21.53 32.52 -14.14
C VAL A 404 -22.67 31.92 -14.93
N ARG A 405 -23.44 31.00 -14.34
CA ARG A 405 -24.68 30.49 -14.94
C ARG A 405 -25.64 31.64 -15.24
N VAL A 406 -26.26 31.65 -16.41
CA VAL A 406 -27.24 32.67 -16.78
C VAL A 406 -28.57 32.01 -17.12
N ASP A 407 -29.62 32.41 -16.39
CA ASP A 407 -30.97 31.92 -16.57
C ASP A 407 -31.79 32.93 -17.40
N LEU A 408 -32.16 32.52 -18.61
CA LEU A 408 -32.97 33.32 -19.53
C LEU A 408 -34.47 33.04 -19.34
N PRO A 409 -35.34 34.06 -19.45
CA PRO A 409 -36.79 33.88 -19.48
C PRO A 409 -37.21 33.14 -20.75
N ASP A 410 -38.36 32.46 -20.73
CA ASP A 410 -38.84 31.62 -21.84
C ASP A 410 -38.90 32.35 -23.19
N GLN A 411 -39.14 33.66 -23.18
CA GLN A 411 -39.18 34.51 -24.38
C GLN A 411 -37.80 34.67 -25.04
N LEU A 412 -36.72 34.56 -24.26
CA LEU A 412 -35.32 34.71 -24.72
C LEU A 412 -34.57 33.38 -24.76
N ALA A 413 -35.07 32.31 -24.12
CA ALA A 413 -34.38 31.02 -23.96
C ALA A 413 -34.47 30.07 -25.18
N GLY A 414 -35.26 30.43 -26.19
CA GLY A 414 -35.42 29.64 -27.41
C GLY A 414 -36.13 28.28 -27.26
N PRO A 415 -36.19 27.48 -28.35
CA PRO A 415 -36.91 26.20 -28.38
C PRO A 415 -36.24 25.12 -27.52
N ILE A 416 -37.02 24.13 -27.08
CA ILE A 416 -36.52 22.94 -26.38
C ILE A 416 -36.27 21.83 -27.39
N GLU A 417 -35.07 21.27 -27.38
CA GLU A 417 -34.64 20.14 -28.22
C GLU A 417 -34.22 18.96 -27.34
N ASP A 418 -34.62 17.74 -27.69
CA ASP A 418 -34.13 16.54 -27.00
C ASP A 418 -32.67 16.28 -27.37
N VAL A 419 -31.83 15.97 -26.37
CA VAL A 419 -30.42 15.64 -26.56
C VAL A 419 -30.12 14.22 -26.07
N ASP A 420 -29.45 13.44 -26.90
CA ASP A 420 -28.82 12.19 -26.49
C ASP A 420 -27.31 12.40 -26.34
N ALA A 421 -26.91 12.80 -25.12
CA ALA A 421 -25.51 13.02 -24.81
C ALA A 421 -24.72 11.70 -24.76
N GLU A 422 -23.46 11.74 -25.16
CA GLU A 422 -22.53 10.61 -25.14
C GLU A 422 -22.03 10.37 -23.70
N LEU A 423 -21.94 9.12 -23.25
CA LEU A 423 -21.31 8.78 -21.98
C LEU A 423 -19.79 8.63 -22.20
N VAL A 424 -19.00 9.44 -21.50
CA VAL A 424 -17.54 9.51 -21.61
C VAL A 424 -16.87 9.23 -20.27
N LEU A 425 -15.62 8.77 -20.35
CA LEU A 425 -14.82 8.38 -19.19
C LEU A 425 -13.59 9.30 -19.11
N GLU A 426 -13.61 10.23 -18.16
CA GLU A 426 -12.52 11.16 -17.89
C GLU A 426 -11.44 10.47 -17.06
N LEU A 427 -10.20 10.52 -17.54
CA LEU A 427 -9.04 9.89 -16.90
C LEU A 427 -8.01 10.96 -16.56
N ARG A 428 -7.66 11.09 -15.28
CA ARG A 428 -6.65 12.06 -14.82
C ARG A 428 -5.60 11.35 -13.96
N PRO A 429 -4.31 11.40 -14.32
CA PRO A 429 -3.25 10.87 -13.46
C PRO A 429 -3.22 11.59 -12.10
N ARG A 430 -2.87 10.87 -11.03
CA ARG A 430 -2.58 11.48 -9.71
C ARG A 430 -1.07 11.48 -9.46
N GLY A 431 -0.55 12.54 -8.85
CA GLY A 431 0.85 12.60 -8.42
C GLY A 431 1.11 11.57 -7.31
N GLY A 432 2.16 10.76 -7.45
CA GLY A 432 2.54 9.74 -6.46
C GLY A 432 2.08 8.30 -6.75
N ALA A 433 1.38 8.07 -7.88
CA ALA A 433 0.78 6.83 -8.38
C ALA A 433 -0.76 6.82 -8.30
N GLY A 434 -1.39 6.12 -9.25
CA GLY A 434 -2.83 6.00 -9.39
C GLY A 434 -3.45 6.92 -10.43
N MET A 435 -4.77 6.78 -10.58
CA MET A 435 -5.55 7.50 -11.58
C MET A 435 -6.90 7.87 -10.97
N PHE A 436 -7.37 9.07 -11.29
CA PHE A 436 -8.73 9.50 -11.04
C PHE A 436 -9.58 9.20 -12.29
N ILE A 437 -10.74 8.60 -12.07
CA ILE A 437 -11.68 8.16 -13.10
C ILE A 437 -13.03 8.81 -12.82
N ARG A 438 -13.62 9.49 -13.80
CA ARG A 438 -14.98 10.04 -13.69
C ARG A 438 -15.82 9.68 -14.90
N LEU A 439 -17.06 9.30 -14.67
CA LEU A 439 -18.07 9.13 -15.72
C LEU A 439 -18.89 10.40 -15.87
N SER A 440 -18.97 10.90 -17.11
CA SER A 440 -19.60 12.16 -17.46
C SER A 440 -20.40 12.03 -18.76
N MET A 441 -21.40 12.90 -18.93
CA MET A 441 -22.15 13.09 -20.17
C MET A 441 -21.51 14.22 -20.98
N PHE A 442 -21.30 13.96 -22.27
CA PHE A 442 -20.67 14.88 -23.22
C PHE A 442 -21.62 15.18 -24.38
N ASP A 443 -21.79 16.47 -24.67
CA ASP A 443 -22.35 17.00 -25.91
C ASP A 443 -21.58 18.29 -26.22
N SER A 444 -21.25 18.54 -27.49
CA SER A 444 -20.48 19.73 -27.88
C SER A 444 -21.17 21.06 -27.54
N ARG A 445 -22.48 21.03 -27.31
CA ARG A 445 -23.30 22.20 -26.93
C ARG A 445 -23.38 22.37 -25.41
N PHE A 446 -22.92 21.41 -24.63
CA PHE A 446 -22.79 21.58 -23.18
C PHE A 446 -21.60 22.49 -22.85
N GLN A 447 -21.80 23.39 -21.90
CA GLN A 447 -20.74 24.28 -21.42
C GLN A 447 -19.75 23.56 -20.48
N GLU A 448 -20.16 22.44 -19.90
CA GLU A 448 -19.36 21.64 -18.97
C GLU A 448 -19.73 20.15 -19.07
N MET A 449 -18.84 19.29 -18.56
CA MET A 449 -19.12 17.86 -18.44
C MET A 449 -20.10 17.63 -17.29
N ILE A 450 -21.22 16.95 -17.57
CA ILE A 450 -22.33 16.81 -16.62
C ILE A 450 -22.38 15.38 -16.08
N ARG A 451 -22.67 15.21 -14.79
CA ARG A 451 -22.83 13.88 -14.21
C ARG A 451 -24.10 13.18 -14.75
N PRO A 452 -24.05 11.86 -15.00
CA PRO A 452 -25.20 11.09 -15.45
C PRO A 452 -26.42 11.25 -14.53
N GLY A 453 -27.53 11.71 -15.10
CA GLY A 453 -28.81 11.88 -14.40
C GLY A 453 -28.84 12.95 -13.30
N HIS A 454 -27.89 13.89 -13.29
CA HIS A 454 -27.89 15.04 -12.39
C HIS A 454 -28.77 16.19 -12.92
N GLU A 455 -29.50 16.85 -12.03
CA GLU A 455 -30.35 18.02 -12.35
C GLU A 455 -29.50 19.27 -12.69
N PRO A 456 -30.01 20.20 -13.50
CA PRO A 456 -31.32 20.19 -14.15
C PRO A 456 -31.38 19.32 -15.41
N ALA A 457 -32.52 18.69 -15.66
CA ALA A 457 -32.76 17.91 -16.89
C ALA A 457 -32.84 18.77 -18.16
N ILE A 458 -33.14 20.07 -18.03
CA ILE A 458 -33.17 21.04 -19.14
C ILE A 458 -32.00 21.99 -18.97
N MET A 459 -31.09 21.99 -19.95
CA MET A 459 -29.88 22.80 -19.94
C MET A 459 -29.97 23.90 -21.00
N PRO A 460 -29.63 25.16 -20.67
CA PRO A 460 -29.47 26.19 -21.69
C PRO A 460 -28.21 25.90 -22.53
N ALA A 461 -28.31 26.11 -23.84
CA ALA A 461 -27.19 26.06 -24.77
C ALA A 461 -27.33 27.20 -25.79
N ILE A 462 -26.25 27.52 -26.49
CA ILE A 462 -26.23 28.57 -27.52
C ILE A 462 -25.67 27.94 -28.78
N THR A 463 -26.38 28.09 -29.88
CA THR A 463 -25.92 27.71 -31.21
C THR A 463 -25.71 28.96 -32.07
N ASP A 464 -25.17 28.78 -33.27
CA ASP A 464 -25.02 29.88 -34.24
C ASP A 464 -26.36 30.52 -34.64
N GLU A 465 -27.48 29.82 -34.43
CA GLU A 465 -28.85 30.27 -34.72
C GLU A 465 -29.54 30.95 -33.53
N GLY A 466 -28.93 30.92 -32.33
CA GLY A 466 -29.45 31.55 -31.12
C GLY A 466 -29.45 30.64 -29.88
N PRO A 467 -30.02 31.09 -28.75
CA PRO A 467 -30.17 30.27 -27.55
C PRO A 467 -31.18 29.14 -27.79
N ILE A 468 -30.87 27.96 -27.28
CA ILE A 468 -31.74 26.78 -27.27
C ILE A 468 -31.74 26.13 -25.88
N ARG A 469 -32.68 25.23 -25.63
CA ARG A 469 -32.74 24.43 -24.40
C ARG A 469 -32.64 22.95 -24.71
N LEU A 470 -31.63 22.29 -24.18
CA LEU A 470 -31.39 20.87 -24.37
C LEU A 470 -32.05 20.07 -23.26
N LYS A 471 -33.00 19.21 -23.63
CA LYS A 471 -33.69 18.30 -22.71
C LYS A 471 -33.02 16.95 -22.71
N ARG A 472 -32.50 16.58 -21.54
CA ARG A 472 -31.76 15.34 -21.30
C ARG A 472 -32.69 14.23 -20.83
N ASN A 473 -32.39 13.00 -21.21
CA ASN A 473 -33.04 11.81 -20.65
C ASN A 473 -32.26 11.28 -19.45
N THR A 474 -32.49 11.88 -18.28
CA THR A 474 -31.74 11.56 -17.04
C THR A 474 -31.88 10.11 -16.59
N VAL A 475 -32.98 9.42 -16.94
CA VAL A 475 -33.19 8.00 -16.62
C VAL A 475 -32.27 7.13 -17.49
N ALA A 476 -32.29 7.33 -18.81
CA ALA A 476 -31.44 6.58 -19.74
C ALA A 476 -29.94 6.82 -19.50
N GLU A 477 -29.57 8.02 -19.06
CA GLU A 477 -28.19 8.32 -18.64
C GLU A 477 -27.73 7.46 -17.45
N ARG A 478 -28.58 7.31 -16.42
CA ARG A 478 -28.25 6.47 -15.25
C ARG A 478 -28.12 5.00 -15.62
N ASP A 479 -29.03 4.50 -16.47
CA ASP A 479 -28.99 3.11 -16.92
C ASP A 479 -27.72 2.80 -17.71
N ARG A 480 -27.32 3.68 -18.65
CA ARG A 480 -26.05 3.55 -19.38
C ARG A 480 -24.83 3.61 -18.45
N ALA A 481 -24.83 4.52 -17.48
CA ALA A 481 -23.73 4.62 -16.53
C ALA A 481 -23.60 3.36 -15.66
N ALA A 482 -24.72 2.79 -15.19
CA ALA A 482 -24.73 1.57 -14.39
C ALA A 482 -24.18 0.35 -15.16
N ASP A 483 -24.50 0.24 -16.46
CA ASP A 483 -23.95 -0.81 -17.33
C ASP A 483 -22.43 -0.71 -17.43
N VAL A 484 -21.90 0.47 -17.74
CA VAL A 484 -20.45 0.70 -17.85
C VAL A 484 -19.72 0.43 -16.53
N ILE A 485 -20.26 0.89 -15.40
CA ILE A 485 -19.67 0.65 -14.07
C ILE A 485 -19.55 -0.86 -13.79
N THR A 486 -20.60 -1.62 -14.11
CA THR A 486 -20.65 -3.05 -13.86
C THR A 486 -19.73 -3.82 -14.81
N ARG A 487 -19.76 -3.47 -16.09
CA ARG A 487 -19.01 -4.15 -17.15
C ARG A 487 -17.50 -4.02 -16.99
N PHE A 488 -17.01 -2.84 -16.62
CA PHE A 488 -15.58 -2.54 -16.47
C PHE A 488 -15.10 -2.59 -15.01
N GLY A 489 -15.96 -3.04 -14.08
CA GLY A 489 -15.58 -3.20 -12.67
C GLY A 489 -15.14 -1.91 -11.98
N ILE A 490 -15.60 -0.74 -12.44
CA ILE A 490 -15.22 0.56 -11.90
C ILE A 490 -15.64 0.68 -10.42
N ASN A 491 -16.71 -0.04 -10.03
CA ASN A 491 -17.16 -0.14 -8.64
C ASN A 491 -16.16 -0.79 -7.68
N ARG A 492 -15.08 -1.40 -8.17
CA ARG A 492 -14.00 -1.97 -7.34
C ARG A 492 -12.97 -0.92 -6.90
N LEU A 493 -12.96 0.24 -7.57
CA LEU A 493 -12.07 1.35 -7.27
C LEU A 493 -12.59 2.15 -6.06
N ALA A 494 -11.72 2.89 -5.39
CA ALA A 494 -12.11 3.67 -4.22
C ALA A 494 -13.04 4.82 -4.64
N PRO A 495 -14.27 4.91 -4.10
CA PRO A 495 -15.16 6.02 -4.42
C PRO A 495 -14.62 7.32 -3.80
N GLU A 496 -14.54 8.38 -4.59
CA GLU A 496 -14.14 9.72 -4.13
C GLU A 496 -15.31 10.71 -4.27
N GLU A 497 -16.13 10.57 -5.31
CA GLU A 497 -17.31 11.39 -5.52
C GLU A 497 -18.41 10.65 -6.29
N SER A 498 -19.59 11.26 -6.43
CA SER A 498 -20.67 10.69 -7.25
C SER A 498 -20.22 10.54 -8.70
N TYR A 499 -20.23 9.30 -9.20
CA TYR A 499 -19.69 8.91 -10.52
C TYR A 499 -18.18 9.22 -10.69
N GLY A 500 -17.41 9.30 -9.59
CA GLY A 500 -15.96 9.48 -9.60
C GLY A 500 -15.24 8.55 -8.62
N TRP A 501 -14.16 7.92 -9.10
CA TRP A 501 -13.39 6.92 -8.40
C TRP A 501 -11.90 7.16 -8.52
N VAL A 502 -11.14 6.54 -7.63
CA VAL A 502 -9.68 6.57 -7.60
C VAL A 502 -9.16 5.16 -7.69
N ALA A 503 -8.36 4.91 -8.73
CA ALA A 503 -7.38 3.85 -8.72
C ALA A 503 -6.26 4.29 -7.78
N GLN A 504 -6.15 3.62 -6.63
CA GLN A 504 -5.19 3.97 -5.57
C GLN A 504 -3.76 3.55 -5.91
N SER A 505 -3.58 2.74 -6.95
CA SER A 505 -2.29 2.31 -7.47
C SER A 505 -2.26 2.39 -9.00
N ASP A 506 -1.05 2.50 -9.56
CA ASP A 506 -0.84 2.44 -11.02
C ASP A 506 -1.34 1.11 -11.60
N GLU A 507 -1.30 0.04 -10.82
CA GLU A 507 -1.81 -1.29 -11.21
C GLU A 507 -3.32 -1.27 -11.43
N GLN A 508 -4.09 -0.73 -10.48
CA GLN A 508 -5.54 -0.59 -10.62
C GLN A 508 -5.90 0.28 -11.82
N ALA A 509 -5.12 1.34 -12.06
CA ALA A 509 -5.30 2.23 -13.19
C ALA A 509 -5.06 1.50 -14.51
N LEU A 510 -3.97 0.74 -14.61
CA LEU A 510 -3.60 0.02 -15.81
C LEU A 510 -4.51 -1.19 -16.09
N ASP A 511 -4.98 -1.91 -15.07
CA ASP A 511 -5.93 -3.01 -15.23
C ASP A 511 -7.25 -2.52 -15.83
N LEU A 512 -7.75 -1.37 -15.37
CA LEU A 512 -8.91 -0.72 -15.98
C LEU A 512 -8.62 -0.32 -17.42
N LEU A 513 -7.47 0.31 -17.69
CA LEU A 513 -7.08 0.68 -19.05
C LEU A 513 -7.01 -0.53 -19.98
N ALA A 514 -6.42 -1.64 -19.53
CA ALA A 514 -6.34 -2.87 -20.31
C ALA A 514 -7.74 -3.40 -20.67
N GLN A 515 -8.67 -3.43 -19.71
CA GLN A 515 -10.06 -3.82 -19.97
C GLN A 515 -10.77 -2.89 -20.96
N LEU A 516 -10.55 -1.57 -20.85
CA LEU A 516 -11.11 -0.59 -21.77
C LEU A 516 -10.54 -0.75 -23.19
N TYR A 517 -9.23 -0.98 -23.34
CA TYR A 517 -8.61 -1.25 -24.64
C TYR A 517 -9.08 -2.58 -25.25
N ASP A 518 -9.18 -3.65 -24.45
CA ASP A 518 -9.63 -4.97 -24.90
C ASP A 518 -11.09 -4.94 -25.39
N ALA A 519 -11.91 -4.02 -24.87
CA ALA A 519 -13.31 -3.85 -25.28
C ALA A 519 -13.50 -3.07 -26.60
N GLY A 520 -12.48 -2.40 -27.12
CA GLY A 520 -12.53 -1.71 -28.42
C GLY A 520 -13.68 -0.72 -28.54
N GLU A 521 -14.48 -0.82 -29.61
CA GLU A 521 -15.65 0.06 -29.86
C GLU A 521 -16.76 -0.06 -28.81
N ALA A 522 -16.72 -1.09 -27.96
CA ALA A 522 -17.70 -1.28 -26.90
C ALA A 522 -17.32 -0.59 -25.58
N ALA A 523 -16.15 0.05 -25.52
CA ALA A 523 -15.73 0.88 -24.39
C ALA A 523 -16.27 2.32 -24.54
N PRO A 524 -16.62 2.99 -23.41
CA PRO A 524 -16.93 4.42 -23.45
C PRO A 524 -15.72 5.20 -23.92
N ARG A 525 -15.96 6.31 -24.62
CA ARG A 525 -14.89 7.19 -25.09
C ARG A 525 -14.10 7.76 -23.92
N MET A 526 -12.78 7.56 -23.95
CA MET A 526 -11.86 8.07 -22.94
C MET A 526 -11.42 9.49 -23.26
N ILE A 527 -11.46 10.38 -22.27
CA ILE A 527 -10.97 11.76 -22.37
C ILE A 527 -9.79 11.92 -21.40
N TRP A 528 -8.66 12.35 -21.95
CA TRP A 528 -7.44 12.67 -21.19
C TRP A 528 -7.24 14.20 -21.17
N PRO A 529 -6.81 14.80 -20.05
CA PRO A 529 -6.34 16.18 -20.04
C PRO A 529 -5.09 16.33 -20.93
N GLU A 530 -4.93 17.50 -21.54
CA GLU A 530 -3.80 17.78 -22.44
C GLU A 530 -2.45 17.59 -21.72
N GLY A 531 -1.62 16.67 -22.23
CA GLY A 531 -0.22 16.50 -21.83
C GLY A 531 0.14 15.24 -21.04
N GLU A 532 -0.82 14.44 -20.57
CA GLU A 532 -0.52 13.23 -19.79
C GLU A 532 -1.25 11.99 -20.32
N THR A 533 -0.51 11.06 -20.94
CA THR A 533 -1.05 9.76 -21.39
C THR A 533 -0.21 8.61 -20.87
N ILE A 534 -0.85 7.58 -20.31
CA ILE A 534 -0.24 6.27 -20.05
C ILE A 534 -0.40 5.41 -21.30
N ARG A 535 0.68 4.78 -21.80
CA ARG A 535 0.64 3.94 -23.02
C ARG A 535 0.97 2.48 -22.72
N VAL A 536 0.14 1.56 -23.21
CA VAL A 536 0.43 0.12 -23.19
C VAL A 536 1.00 -0.30 -24.55
N ARG A 537 2.28 -0.67 -24.60
CA ARG A 537 3.10 -0.93 -25.80
C ARG A 537 3.02 -2.39 -26.31
N GLY A 538 1.86 -3.03 -26.20
CA GLY A 538 1.63 -4.40 -26.67
C GLY A 538 1.90 -5.47 -25.61
N GLU A 539 1.98 -6.72 -26.06
CA GLU A 539 1.98 -7.91 -25.21
C GLU A 539 3.32 -8.67 -25.28
N ILE A 540 3.85 -9.06 -24.12
CA ILE A 540 5.02 -9.90 -23.94
C ILE A 540 4.61 -11.37 -24.04
N THR A 541 5.17 -12.04 -25.05
CA THR A 541 4.98 -13.47 -25.30
C THR A 541 6.29 -14.22 -25.05
N PRO A 542 6.26 -15.56 -24.89
CA PRO A 542 7.47 -16.36 -24.68
C PRO A 542 8.52 -16.17 -25.78
N SER A 543 8.06 -15.97 -27.03
CA SER A 543 8.94 -15.76 -28.19
C SER A 543 9.80 -14.49 -28.13
N ALA A 544 9.42 -13.51 -27.31
CA ALA A 544 10.20 -12.31 -27.09
C ALA A 544 11.33 -12.50 -26.08
N LEU A 545 11.32 -13.60 -25.31
CA LEU A 545 12.34 -13.92 -24.30
C LEU A 545 13.53 -14.63 -24.94
N ARG A 546 14.73 -14.11 -24.63
CA ARG A 546 16.01 -14.78 -24.86
C ARG A 546 16.62 -15.12 -23.52
N VAL A 547 17.06 -16.36 -23.37
CA VAL A 547 17.67 -16.88 -22.15
C VAL A 547 19.08 -17.37 -22.45
N GLN A 548 20.03 -16.99 -21.60
CA GLN A 548 21.39 -17.48 -21.61
C GLN A 548 21.67 -18.23 -20.30
N ILE A 549 22.28 -19.42 -20.43
CA ILE A 549 22.65 -20.28 -19.31
C ILE A 549 24.16 -20.45 -19.26
N ASP A 550 24.76 -19.91 -18.20
CA ASP A 550 26.19 -19.97 -17.93
C ASP A 550 26.53 -21.08 -16.93
N ASP A 551 27.67 -21.74 -17.10
CA ASP A 551 28.11 -22.84 -16.23
C ASP A 551 28.85 -22.30 -14.99
N SER A 552 28.49 -22.83 -13.81
CA SER A 552 29.16 -22.55 -12.54
C SER A 552 29.23 -23.83 -11.70
N LYS A 553 30.12 -23.85 -10.71
CA LYS A 553 30.27 -25.00 -9.82
C LYS A 553 28.97 -25.21 -9.02
N ASP A 554 28.37 -26.39 -9.19
CA ASP A 554 27.12 -26.88 -8.57
C ASP A 554 25.82 -26.14 -8.96
N TRP A 555 25.89 -25.14 -9.85
CA TRP A 555 24.77 -24.30 -10.26
C TRP A 555 24.95 -23.77 -11.67
N PHE A 556 23.86 -23.59 -12.40
CA PHE A 556 23.86 -22.79 -13.62
C PHE A 556 23.42 -21.36 -13.32
N GLY A 557 24.12 -20.37 -13.87
CA GLY A 557 23.64 -19.00 -13.92
C GLY A 557 22.61 -18.87 -15.02
N LEU A 558 21.44 -18.30 -14.71
CA LEU A 558 20.39 -18.06 -15.68
C LEU A 558 20.19 -16.55 -15.83
N SER A 559 20.34 -16.06 -17.05
CA SER A 559 20.03 -14.67 -17.39
C SER A 559 19.09 -14.63 -18.57
N GLY A 560 18.26 -13.59 -18.65
CA GLY A 560 17.33 -13.46 -19.76
C GLY A 560 16.91 -12.03 -19.99
N THR A 561 16.60 -11.72 -21.24
CA THR A 561 16.14 -10.41 -21.68
C THR A 561 14.96 -10.54 -22.64
N VAL A 562 14.01 -9.62 -22.51
CA VAL A 562 12.90 -9.44 -23.45
C VAL A 562 13.05 -8.06 -24.06
N ASN A 563 13.10 -7.97 -25.38
CA ASN A 563 13.06 -6.69 -26.07
C ASN A 563 11.61 -6.32 -26.40
N VAL A 564 11.12 -5.21 -25.85
CA VAL A 564 9.82 -4.63 -26.18
C VAL A 564 10.03 -3.19 -26.60
N ALA A 565 9.56 -2.83 -27.79
CA ALA A 565 9.64 -1.46 -28.31
C ALA A 565 11.07 -0.84 -28.28
N GLY A 566 12.12 -1.66 -28.43
CA GLY A 566 13.51 -1.20 -28.42
C GLY A 566 14.14 -1.05 -27.04
N GLN A 567 13.45 -1.47 -25.98
CA GLN A 567 13.96 -1.49 -24.61
C GLN A 567 14.07 -2.94 -24.10
N ASP A 568 15.17 -3.23 -23.41
CA ASP A 568 15.44 -4.55 -22.85
C ASP A 568 14.96 -4.61 -21.41
N ILE A 569 14.02 -5.51 -21.16
CA ILE A 569 13.50 -5.86 -19.84
C ILE A 569 14.22 -7.12 -19.37
N LYS A 570 14.78 -7.11 -18.16
CA LYS A 570 15.47 -8.30 -17.63
C LYS A 570 14.46 -9.32 -17.14
N LEU A 571 14.83 -10.61 -17.21
CA LEU A 571 14.02 -11.70 -16.67
C LEU A 571 13.76 -11.53 -15.17
N GLU A 572 14.72 -11.00 -14.40
CA GLU A 572 14.56 -10.67 -12.98
C GLU A 572 13.39 -9.71 -12.73
N ASP A 573 13.24 -8.69 -13.59
CA ASP A 573 12.15 -7.71 -13.50
C ASP A 573 10.80 -8.36 -13.85
N LEU A 574 10.79 -9.26 -14.83
CA LEU A 574 9.59 -10.03 -15.19
C LEU A 574 9.15 -10.96 -14.06
N LEU A 575 10.09 -11.68 -13.44
CA LEU A 575 9.81 -12.57 -12.31
C LEU A 575 9.34 -11.79 -11.09
N THR A 576 9.93 -10.62 -10.83
CA THR A 576 9.48 -9.71 -9.77
C THR A 576 8.05 -9.24 -10.01
N ALA A 577 7.74 -8.78 -11.22
CA ALA A 577 6.39 -8.35 -11.59
C ALA A 577 5.36 -9.47 -11.38
N VAL A 578 5.69 -10.67 -11.82
CA VAL A 578 4.82 -11.84 -11.68
C VAL A 578 4.64 -12.25 -10.20
N THR A 579 5.70 -12.18 -9.39
CA THR A 579 5.65 -12.46 -7.95
C THR A 579 4.76 -11.45 -7.21
N GLU A 580 4.82 -10.19 -7.60
CA GLU A 580 3.97 -9.10 -7.09
C GLU A 580 2.55 -9.12 -7.70
N ARG A 581 2.23 -10.16 -8.47
CA ARG A 581 0.95 -10.35 -9.17
C ARG A 581 0.62 -9.28 -10.21
N ARG A 582 1.62 -8.52 -10.67
CA ARG A 582 1.49 -7.51 -11.72
C ARG A 582 1.36 -8.18 -13.10
N ALA A 583 0.34 -7.77 -13.85
CA ALA A 583 0.16 -8.20 -15.23
C ALA A 583 0.96 -7.35 -16.24
N LEU A 584 1.52 -6.23 -15.79
CA LEU A 584 2.20 -5.24 -16.63
C LEU A 584 3.58 -4.90 -16.08
N VAL A 585 4.50 -4.65 -17.00
CA VAL A 585 5.89 -4.33 -16.70
C VAL A 585 6.22 -2.98 -17.31
N ARG A 586 6.88 -2.12 -16.54
CA ARG A 586 7.31 -0.80 -17.02
C ARG A 586 8.42 -0.98 -18.05
N VAL A 587 8.21 -0.43 -19.23
CA VAL A 587 9.19 -0.44 -20.33
C VAL A 587 9.93 0.90 -20.36
N GLY A 588 9.21 2.01 -20.22
CA GLY A 588 9.75 3.37 -20.24
C GLY A 588 8.99 4.36 -19.35
N ASP A 589 9.26 5.66 -19.50
CA ASP A 589 8.52 6.70 -18.78
C ASP A 589 7.07 6.76 -19.28
N ARG A 590 6.12 6.41 -18.40
CA ARG A 590 4.69 6.26 -18.71
C ARG A 590 4.37 5.24 -19.82
N GLU A 591 5.27 4.28 -20.08
CA GLU A 591 5.08 3.19 -21.05
C GLU A 591 5.17 1.80 -20.38
N PHE A 592 4.15 0.96 -20.59
CA PHE A 592 4.02 -0.37 -19.97
C PHE A 592 3.78 -1.45 -21.03
N ALA A 593 4.14 -2.70 -20.76
CA ALA A 593 3.82 -3.85 -21.60
C ALA A 593 3.11 -4.93 -20.78
N LYS A 594 2.05 -5.52 -21.36
CA LYS A 594 1.26 -6.57 -20.71
C LYS A 594 1.96 -7.91 -20.88
N ILE A 595 2.11 -8.70 -19.83
CA ILE A 595 2.57 -10.09 -19.96
C ILE A 595 1.36 -10.94 -20.31
N SER A 596 1.44 -11.74 -21.38
CA SER A 596 0.36 -12.67 -21.72
C SER A 596 0.06 -13.65 -20.58
N ASP A 597 -1.22 -13.98 -20.37
CA ASP A 597 -1.65 -14.85 -19.26
C ASP A 597 -0.97 -16.23 -19.29
N ALA A 598 -0.76 -16.77 -20.49
CA ALA A 598 -0.07 -18.04 -20.67
C ALA A 598 1.41 -17.95 -20.27
N PHE A 599 2.08 -16.84 -20.63
CA PHE A 599 3.49 -16.64 -20.28
C PHE A 599 3.67 -16.31 -18.80
N ARG A 600 2.75 -15.53 -18.23
CA ARG A 600 2.70 -15.24 -16.79
C ARG A 600 2.73 -16.52 -15.96
N LYS A 601 1.85 -17.48 -16.25
CA LYS A 601 1.81 -18.77 -15.52
C LYS A 601 3.13 -19.54 -15.63
N ARG A 602 3.77 -19.53 -16.80
CA ARG A 602 5.09 -20.15 -16.98
C ARG A 602 6.17 -19.42 -16.20
N LEU A 603 6.15 -18.08 -16.17
CA LEU A 603 7.08 -17.27 -15.37
C LEU A 603 6.89 -17.47 -13.87
N GLU A 604 5.66 -17.67 -13.38
CA GLU A 604 5.38 -18.03 -11.98
C GLU A 604 6.07 -19.35 -11.62
N GLN A 605 5.85 -20.38 -12.45
CA GLN A 605 6.46 -21.71 -12.28
C GLN A 605 7.98 -21.67 -12.43
N LEU A 606 8.49 -20.90 -13.39
CA LEU A 606 9.92 -20.74 -13.62
C LEU A 606 10.55 -20.05 -12.41
N GLY A 607 10.01 -18.91 -12.01
CA GLY A 607 10.41 -18.18 -10.81
C GLY A 607 10.56 -19.13 -9.65
N ASP A 608 9.52 -19.94 -9.39
CA ASP A 608 9.43 -20.93 -8.33
C ASP A 608 10.50 -22.04 -8.31
N THR A 609 11.06 -22.38 -9.47
CA THR A 609 12.14 -23.37 -9.60
C THR A 609 13.54 -22.77 -9.43
N LEU A 610 13.68 -21.44 -9.60
CA LEU A 610 14.97 -20.74 -9.55
C LEU A 610 15.40 -20.42 -8.12
N VAL A 611 16.70 -20.18 -7.94
CA VAL A 611 17.28 -19.69 -6.68
C VAL A 611 17.99 -18.37 -6.95
N ALA A 612 17.55 -17.27 -6.34
CA ALA A 612 18.27 -16.01 -6.40
C ALA A 612 19.42 -16.00 -5.39
N ASP A 613 20.58 -15.49 -5.78
CA ASP A 613 21.66 -15.22 -4.83
C ASP A 613 21.53 -13.84 -4.15
N ARG A 614 22.51 -13.50 -3.29
CA ARG A 614 22.50 -12.22 -2.55
C ARG A 614 22.54 -10.98 -3.45
N ASN A 615 22.98 -11.14 -4.70
CA ASN A 615 23.09 -10.05 -5.67
C ASN A 615 21.91 -10.05 -6.65
N GLY A 616 20.91 -10.92 -6.44
CA GLY A 616 19.73 -11.05 -7.30
C GLY A 616 19.92 -11.99 -8.50
N ALA A 617 21.12 -12.54 -8.72
CA ALA A 617 21.39 -13.39 -9.88
C ALA A 617 20.65 -14.72 -9.76
N LEU A 618 19.93 -15.10 -10.82
CA LEU A 618 19.12 -16.32 -10.87
C LEU A 618 20.02 -17.55 -11.10
N LYS A 619 19.78 -18.60 -10.32
CA LYS A 619 20.52 -19.86 -10.38
C LYS A 619 19.59 -21.05 -10.52
N VAL A 620 20.04 -22.05 -11.28
CA VAL A 620 19.36 -23.33 -11.48
C VAL A 620 20.25 -24.45 -10.92
N ALA A 621 19.68 -25.31 -10.08
CA ALA A 621 20.35 -26.52 -9.63
C ALA A 621 20.30 -27.61 -10.70
N ASP A 622 21.29 -28.51 -10.76
CA ASP A 622 21.34 -29.61 -11.74
C ASP A 622 20.04 -30.43 -11.79
N ALA A 623 19.45 -30.70 -10.61
CA ALA A 623 18.23 -31.49 -10.52
C ALA A 623 16.97 -30.75 -11.02
N ALA A 624 17.01 -29.41 -11.13
CA ALA A 624 15.93 -28.58 -11.64
C ALA A 624 16.02 -28.32 -13.15
N VAL A 625 17.13 -28.70 -13.79
CA VAL A 625 17.37 -28.51 -15.24
C VAL A 625 16.20 -29.02 -16.11
N PRO A 626 15.65 -30.24 -15.91
CA PRO A 626 14.57 -30.72 -16.77
C PRO A 626 13.27 -29.93 -16.62
N ALA A 627 12.95 -29.50 -15.40
CA ALA A 627 11.77 -28.68 -15.13
C ALA A 627 11.91 -27.30 -15.78
N VAL A 628 13.09 -26.67 -15.68
CA VAL A 628 13.37 -25.39 -16.32
C VAL A 628 13.35 -25.53 -17.85
N GLN A 629 13.92 -26.60 -18.40
CA GLN A 629 13.89 -26.88 -19.85
C GLN A 629 12.45 -26.99 -20.38
N ASP A 630 11.57 -27.69 -19.67
CA ASP A 630 10.16 -27.84 -20.05
C ASP A 630 9.40 -26.50 -19.98
N LEU A 631 9.66 -25.70 -18.94
CA LEU A 631 9.04 -24.38 -18.75
C LEU A 631 9.48 -23.34 -19.79
N LEU A 632 10.75 -23.39 -20.21
CA LEU A 632 11.26 -22.57 -21.31
C LEU A 632 10.69 -23.03 -22.66
N GLY A 633 10.41 -24.32 -22.81
CA GLY A 633 9.77 -24.87 -24.02
C GLY A 633 10.62 -24.67 -25.27
N THR A 634 9.96 -24.68 -26.43
CA THR A 634 10.59 -24.49 -27.75
C THR A 634 10.35 -23.09 -28.33
N ASP A 635 9.47 -22.32 -27.70
CA ASP A 635 9.09 -20.97 -28.09
C ASP A 635 10.01 -19.90 -27.48
N VAL A 636 10.85 -20.24 -26.50
CA VAL A 636 11.88 -19.35 -25.94
C VAL A 636 13.23 -19.61 -26.62
N SER A 637 13.93 -18.54 -27.00
CA SER A 637 15.29 -18.66 -27.54
C SER A 637 16.28 -18.95 -26.41
N LEU A 638 16.89 -20.14 -26.42
CA LEU A 638 17.80 -20.61 -25.38
C LEU A 638 19.24 -20.80 -25.90
N GLU A 639 20.19 -20.11 -25.29
CA GLU A 639 21.63 -20.35 -25.44
C GLU A 639 22.16 -20.99 -24.16
N ALA A 640 22.51 -22.27 -24.20
CA ALA A 640 22.90 -23.03 -23.02
C ALA A 640 24.32 -23.59 -23.08
N ALA A 641 25.01 -23.60 -21.94
CA ALA A 641 26.31 -24.22 -21.79
C ALA A 641 26.29 -25.74 -22.09
N GLY A 642 27.44 -26.30 -22.49
CA GLY A 642 27.54 -27.72 -22.88
C GLY A 642 27.10 -28.71 -21.80
N ARG A 643 27.37 -28.41 -20.51
CA ARG A 643 26.93 -29.23 -19.37
C ARG A 643 25.40 -29.32 -19.26
N TRP A 644 24.67 -28.24 -19.56
CA TRP A 644 23.20 -28.24 -19.57
C TRP A 644 22.67 -29.25 -20.60
N SER A 645 23.20 -29.18 -21.82
CA SER A 645 22.84 -30.12 -22.90
C SER A 645 23.19 -31.57 -22.54
N GLN A 646 24.32 -31.79 -21.87
CA GLN A 646 24.71 -33.12 -21.39
C GLN A 646 23.73 -33.68 -20.35
N ILE A 647 23.21 -32.86 -19.43
CA ILE A 647 22.22 -33.30 -18.44
C ILE A 647 20.92 -33.75 -19.12
N ILE A 648 20.44 -32.99 -20.10
CA ILE A 648 19.23 -33.34 -20.88
C ILE A 648 19.46 -34.63 -21.67
N GLN A 649 20.57 -34.75 -22.40
CA GLN A 649 20.91 -35.98 -23.14
C GLN A 649 21.06 -37.20 -22.23
N ASN A 650 21.68 -37.02 -21.05
CA ASN A 650 21.78 -38.08 -20.06
C ASN A 650 20.40 -38.53 -19.61
N LEU A 651 19.48 -37.60 -19.32
CA LEU A 651 18.13 -37.90 -18.88
C LEU A 651 17.32 -38.65 -19.96
N GLU A 652 17.41 -38.21 -21.22
CA GLU A 652 16.79 -38.90 -22.36
C GLU A 652 17.32 -40.33 -22.50
N SER A 653 18.63 -40.54 -22.29
CA SER A 653 19.25 -41.87 -22.34
C SER A 653 18.79 -42.82 -21.21
N LEU A 654 18.20 -42.30 -20.13
CA LEU A 654 17.73 -43.10 -19.00
C LEU A 654 16.37 -43.77 -19.24
N ALA A 655 15.57 -43.26 -20.18
CA ALA A 655 14.24 -43.81 -20.48
C ALA A 655 14.32 -45.30 -20.86
N ASP A 656 15.34 -45.66 -21.64
CA ASP A 656 15.59 -47.03 -22.09
C ASP A 656 16.64 -47.77 -21.24
N TYR A 657 17.18 -47.13 -20.20
CA TYR A 657 18.20 -47.74 -19.34
C TYR A 657 17.56 -48.73 -18.36
N HIS A 658 17.82 -50.02 -18.59
CA HIS A 658 17.36 -51.12 -17.76
C HIS A 658 18.56 -51.89 -17.21
N PRO A 659 19.18 -51.41 -16.11
CA PRO A 659 20.34 -52.08 -15.54
C PRO A 659 19.96 -53.49 -15.11
N ALA A 660 20.78 -54.45 -15.53
CA ALA A 660 20.74 -55.80 -15.01
C ALA A 660 21.38 -55.82 -13.62
N LYS A 661 20.97 -56.76 -12.78
CA LYS A 661 21.62 -56.99 -11.48
C LYS A 661 23.13 -57.21 -11.71
N PRO A 662 24.02 -56.64 -10.87
CA PRO A 662 25.44 -56.89 -10.97
C PRO A 662 25.77 -58.37 -10.74
N ASP A 663 26.67 -58.93 -11.55
CA ASP A 663 27.09 -60.34 -11.44
C ASP A 663 27.70 -60.65 -10.07
N HIS A 664 28.38 -59.67 -9.48
CA HIS A 664 29.12 -59.75 -8.22
C HIS A 664 28.25 -59.53 -6.97
N LEU A 665 26.92 -59.50 -7.14
CA LEU A 665 25.97 -59.39 -6.05
C LEU A 665 25.36 -60.77 -5.74
N ASP A 666 25.72 -61.37 -4.61
CA ASP A 666 25.32 -62.72 -4.19
C ASP A 666 23.92 -62.78 -3.57
N VAL A 667 22.93 -62.26 -4.28
CA VAL A 667 21.52 -62.27 -3.85
C VAL A 667 20.55 -62.40 -5.03
N GLU A 668 19.51 -63.20 -4.91
CA GLU A 668 18.38 -63.11 -5.84
C GLU A 668 17.44 -62.01 -5.37
N PHE A 669 17.35 -60.93 -6.16
CA PHE A 669 16.38 -59.87 -5.89
C PHE A 669 14.96 -60.38 -6.08
N ARG A 670 14.08 -60.01 -5.16
CA ARG A 670 12.63 -60.06 -5.42
C ARG A 670 12.28 -59.00 -6.45
N ASP A 671 11.17 -59.16 -7.17
CA ASP A 671 10.76 -58.24 -8.25
C ASP A 671 10.80 -56.77 -7.83
N TYR A 672 10.21 -56.44 -6.67
CA TYR A 672 10.21 -55.07 -6.14
C TYR A 672 11.60 -54.56 -5.75
N GLN A 673 12.52 -55.45 -5.32
CA GLN A 673 13.91 -55.08 -5.00
C GLN A 673 14.71 -54.82 -6.26
N LEU A 674 14.46 -55.58 -7.32
CA LEU A 674 15.06 -55.35 -8.63
C LEU A 674 14.61 -54.00 -9.19
N ASP A 675 13.34 -53.66 -9.04
CA ASP A 675 12.82 -52.34 -9.45
C ASP A 675 13.43 -51.20 -8.61
N GLY A 676 13.55 -51.37 -7.29
CA GLY A 676 14.22 -50.41 -6.41
C GLY A 676 15.69 -50.21 -6.77
N TYR A 677 16.43 -51.30 -7.04
CA TYR A 677 17.80 -51.24 -7.56
C TYR A 677 17.87 -50.50 -8.91
N ARG A 678 17.00 -50.83 -9.86
CA ARG A 678 16.96 -50.18 -11.18
C ARG A 678 16.70 -48.67 -11.06
N TRP A 679 15.80 -48.29 -10.16
CA TRP A 679 15.52 -46.89 -9.87
C TRP A 679 16.76 -46.17 -9.32
N LEU A 680 17.42 -46.75 -8.33
CA LEU A 680 18.65 -46.17 -7.77
C LEU A 680 19.79 -46.10 -8.81
N ALA A 681 19.96 -47.12 -9.65
CA ALA A 681 20.97 -47.15 -10.70
C ALA A 681 20.70 -46.10 -11.80
N ARG A 682 19.45 -45.79 -12.10
CA ARG A 682 19.09 -44.65 -12.98
C ARG A 682 19.44 -43.32 -12.33
N LEU A 683 19.10 -43.14 -11.05
CA LEU A 683 19.43 -41.91 -10.31
C LEU A 683 20.94 -41.67 -10.22
N SER A 684 21.72 -42.73 -9.98
CA SER A 684 23.18 -42.60 -9.88
C SER A 684 23.84 -42.23 -11.20
N ARG A 685 23.29 -42.71 -12.33
CA ARG A 685 23.71 -42.31 -13.67
C ARG A 685 23.23 -40.91 -14.04
N TRP A 686 22.07 -40.48 -13.54
CA TRP A 686 21.60 -39.11 -13.68
C TRP A 686 22.47 -38.12 -12.87
N GLY A 687 23.00 -38.55 -11.72
CA GLY A 687 23.74 -37.70 -10.80
C GLY A 687 22.84 -36.95 -9.80
N VAL A 688 21.54 -37.26 -9.77
CA VAL A 688 20.59 -36.67 -8.82
C VAL A 688 20.42 -37.59 -7.61
N GLY A 689 20.48 -37.03 -6.41
CA GLY A 689 20.28 -37.78 -5.18
C GLY A 689 18.83 -38.21 -4.97
N GLY A 690 18.63 -39.27 -4.17
CA GLY A 690 17.30 -39.84 -3.95
C GLY A 690 17.08 -40.37 -2.54
N ILE A 691 15.81 -40.51 -2.15
CA ILE A 691 15.39 -41.14 -0.89
C ILE A 691 14.75 -42.49 -1.21
N LEU A 692 15.40 -43.58 -0.82
CA LEU A 692 14.77 -44.91 -0.85
C LEU A 692 13.91 -45.06 0.40
N ALA A 693 12.61 -44.86 0.22
CA ALA A 693 11.62 -44.80 1.29
C ALA A 693 10.82 -46.11 1.50
N ASP A 694 11.40 -47.26 1.15
CA ASP A 694 10.76 -48.56 1.33
C ASP A 694 10.50 -48.87 2.83
N ASP A 695 9.40 -49.57 3.11
CA ASP A 695 9.06 -50.06 4.44
C ASP A 695 10.19 -50.86 5.10
N MET A 696 10.22 -50.84 6.43
CA MET A 696 11.19 -51.59 7.22
C MET A 696 11.11 -53.09 6.90
N GLY A 697 12.25 -53.71 6.61
CA GLY A 697 12.33 -55.15 6.30
C GLY A 697 12.22 -55.51 4.81
N LEU A 698 11.95 -54.56 3.92
CA LEU A 698 11.90 -54.81 2.47
C LEU A 698 13.27 -54.98 1.79
N GLY A 699 14.38 -54.72 2.51
CA GLY A 699 15.74 -54.98 2.04
C GLY A 699 16.43 -53.79 1.36
N LYS A 700 16.21 -52.57 1.87
CA LYS A 700 16.88 -51.33 1.41
C LYS A 700 18.40 -51.47 1.31
N THR A 701 19.03 -52.12 2.27
CA THR A 701 20.48 -52.36 2.28
C THR A 701 20.93 -53.16 1.07
N VAL A 702 20.23 -54.24 0.73
CA VAL A 702 20.60 -55.11 -0.40
C VAL A 702 20.42 -54.38 -1.73
N GLN A 703 19.34 -53.61 -1.90
CA GLN A 703 19.15 -52.76 -3.08
C GLN A 703 20.29 -51.73 -3.21
N THR A 704 20.68 -51.13 -2.09
CA THR A 704 21.78 -50.15 -2.04
C THR A 704 23.13 -50.78 -2.36
N LEU A 705 23.41 -51.97 -1.83
CA LEU A 705 24.63 -52.72 -2.13
C LEU A 705 24.75 -53.02 -3.63
N GLY A 706 23.65 -53.32 -4.32
CA GLY A 706 23.65 -53.49 -5.78
C GLY A 706 24.25 -52.30 -6.51
N VAL A 707 23.85 -51.08 -6.14
CA VAL A 707 24.35 -49.86 -6.79
C VAL A 707 25.77 -49.51 -6.34
N LEU A 708 26.14 -49.84 -5.10
CA LEU A 708 27.51 -49.69 -4.61
C LEU A 708 28.48 -50.61 -5.37
N VAL A 709 28.04 -51.82 -5.74
CA VAL A 709 28.81 -52.74 -6.59
C VAL A 709 29.00 -52.15 -7.99
N ASP A 710 27.94 -51.65 -8.63
CA ASP A 710 28.04 -51.03 -9.97
C ASP A 710 29.03 -49.86 -10.01
N ARG A 711 29.07 -49.10 -8.91
CA ARG A 711 29.89 -47.89 -8.77
C ARG A 711 31.24 -48.16 -8.10
N ALA A 712 31.57 -49.41 -7.78
CA ALA A 712 32.75 -49.76 -6.99
C ALA A 712 34.05 -49.32 -7.67
N ALA A 713 34.12 -49.43 -9.00
CA ALA A 713 35.31 -49.09 -9.78
C ALA A 713 35.62 -47.58 -9.80
N ASP A 714 34.61 -46.73 -9.60
CA ASP A 714 34.75 -45.27 -9.74
C ASP A 714 35.29 -44.59 -8.46
N GLY A 715 35.37 -45.32 -7.34
CA GLY A 715 35.98 -44.83 -6.10
C GLY A 715 35.31 -45.30 -4.82
N PRO A 716 35.78 -44.84 -3.65
CA PRO A 716 35.33 -45.30 -2.35
C PRO A 716 33.92 -44.81 -2.00
N ALA A 717 33.18 -45.63 -1.27
CA ALA A 717 31.86 -45.30 -0.76
C ALA A 717 31.87 -45.04 0.76
N LEU A 718 30.97 -44.17 1.20
CA LEU A 718 30.78 -43.81 2.60
C LEU A 718 29.33 -44.11 3.02
N VAL A 719 29.16 -44.99 4.00
CA VAL A 719 27.88 -45.24 4.67
C VAL A 719 27.90 -44.58 6.04
N ILE A 720 26.95 -43.67 6.26
CA ILE A 720 26.69 -43.07 7.56
C ILE A 720 25.43 -43.71 8.12
N ALA A 721 25.57 -44.43 9.23
CA ALA A 721 24.46 -45.18 9.82
C ALA A 721 24.45 -45.07 11.36
N PRO A 722 23.33 -45.35 12.05
CA PRO A 722 23.33 -45.45 13.50
C PRO A 722 24.37 -46.47 14.00
N THR A 723 24.98 -46.21 15.16
CA THR A 723 26.01 -47.09 15.74
C THR A 723 25.52 -48.54 15.88
N SER A 724 24.22 -48.75 16.14
CA SER A 724 23.59 -50.05 16.30
C SER A 724 23.55 -50.91 15.03
N VAL A 725 23.57 -50.30 13.84
CA VAL A 725 23.43 -51.01 12.56
C VAL A 725 24.74 -51.08 11.76
N GLY A 726 25.81 -50.44 12.22
CA GLY A 726 27.11 -50.46 11.53
C GLY A 726 27.68 -51.87 11.33
N ASP A 727 27.64 -52.72 12.37
CA ASP A 727 28.07 -54.12 12.23
C ASP A 727 27.11 -54.93 11.33
N ASN A 728 25.85 -54.51 11.19
CA ASN A 728 24.91 -55.15 10.27
C ASN A 728 25.29 -54.86 8.82
N TRP A 729 25.64 -53.62 8.49
CA TRP A 729 26.17 -53.25 7.17
C TRP A 729 27.40 -54.07 6.79
N VAL A 730 28.34 -54.27 7.71
CA VAL A 730 29.52 -55.13 7.47
C VAL A 730 29.10 -56.57 7.16
N ARG A 731 28.20 -57.15 7.96
CA ARG A 731 27.72 -58.53 7.73
C ARG A 731 26.98 -58.69 6.40
N GLU A 732 26.09 -57.75 6.08
CA GLU A 732 25.31 -57.80 4.83
C GLU A 732 26.20 -57.57 3.61
N THR A 733 27.19 -56.67 3.69
CA THR A 733 28.18 -56.47 2.62
C THR A 733 28.98 -57.75 2.39
N ASN A 734 29.55 -58.35 3.43
CA ASN A 734 30.30 -59.61 3.29
C ASN A 734 29.45 -60.79 2.78
N ARG A 735 28.13 -60.75 3.01
CA ARG A 735 27.21 -61.80 2.58
C ARG A 735 26.74 -61.62 1.13
N PHE A 736 26.40 -60.41 0.74
CA PHE A 736 25.71 -60.12 -0.53
C PHE A 736 26.59 -59.42 -1.56
N ALA A 737 27.69 -58.78 -1.16
CA ALA A 737 28.59 -58.04 -2.03
C ALA A 737 30.06 -58.27 -1.58
N PRO A 738 30.57 -59.51 -1.64
CA PRO A 738 31.89 -59.86 -1.08
C PRO A 738 33.07 -59.19 -1.78
N GLU A 739 32.86 -58.59 -2.95
CA GLU A 739 33.88 -57.81 -3.66
C GLU A 739 34.06 -56.39 -3.12
N LEU A 740 33.07 -55.89 -2.38
CA LEU A 740 33.23 -54.66 -1.61
C LEU A 740 34.03 -54.97 -0.35
N ASN A 741 34.85 -54.02 0.07
CA ASN A 741 35.68 -54.13 1.27
C ASN A 741 35.10 -53.27 2.40
N PRO A 742 34.21 -53.81 3.26
CA PRO A 742 33.56 -53.04 4.32
C PRO A 742 34.51 -52.79 5.49
N MET A 743 34.73 -51.52 5.83
CA MET A 743 35.56 -51.08 6.94
C MET A 743 34.76 -50.28 7.95
N LEU A 744 34.70 -50.72 9.21
CA LEU A 744 34.09 -49.92 10.27
C LEU A 744 35.06 -48.86 10.79
N TYR A 745 34.64 -47.60 10.75
CA TYR A 745 35.42 -46.47 11.27
C TYR A 745 35.44 -46.46 12.81
N ARG A 746 36.55 -46.92 13.42
CA ARG A 746 36.73 -47.07 14.89
C ARG A 746 37.92 -46.23 15.42
N GLU A 747 38.36 -46.47 16.66
CA GLU A 747 39.38 -45.66 17.39
C GLU A 747 40.84 -45.82 16.91
N GLY A 748 41.12 -46.69 15.94
CA GLY A 748 42.45 -46.86 15.31
C GLY A 748 42.87 -45.67 14.43
N ASN A 749 43.90 -45.82 13.59
CA ASN A 749 44.50 -44.72 12.81
C ASN A 749 43.54 -44.12 11.74
N ARG A 750 42.60 -43.30 12.22
CA ARG A 750 41.42 -42.78 11.52
C ARG A 750 41.75 -42.01 10.24
N GLN A 751 42.84 -41.26 10.23
CA GLN A 751 43.23 -40.50 9.05
C GLN A 751 43.75 -41.42 7.94
N GLN A 752 44.59 -42.40 8.30
CA GLN A 752 45.12 -43.35 7.32
C GLN A 752 44.02 -44.17 6.66
N LEU A 753 42.97 -44.55 7.41
CA LEU A 753 41.84 -45.28 6.83
C LEU A 753 41.10 -44.45 5.78
N ILE A 754 40.90 -43.15 6.03
CA ILE A 754 40.29 -42.25 5.05
C ILE A 754 41.23 -42.05 3.86
N ASP A 755 42.51 -41.77 4.10
CA ASP A 755 43.47 -41.46 3.03
C ASP A 755 43.73 -42.67 2.11
N ALA A 756 43.72 -43.89 2.66
CA ALA A 756 44.01 -45.13 1.94
C ALA A 756 42.81 -45.71 1.17
N ALA A 757 41.57 -45.28 1.46
CA ALA A 757 40.40 -45.86 0.81
C ALA A 757 40.42 -45.62 -0.71
N GLY A 758 40.11 -46.64 -1.50
CA GLY A 758 40.11 -46.60 -2.96
C GLY A 758 38.84 -47.20 -3.57
N PRO A 759 38.86 -47.48 -4.88
CA PRO A 759 37.81 -48.24 -5.55
C PRO A 759 37.50 -49.55 -4.81
N GLY A 760 36.21 -49.85 -4.63
CA GLY A 760 35.72 -51.04 -3.92
C GLY A 760 35.68 -50.94 -2.39
N ASP A 761 36.31 -49.92 -1.77
CA ASP A 761 36.26 -49.74 -0.32
C ASP A 761 34.94 -49.10 0.13
N LEU A 762 34.35 -49.67 1.18
CA LEU A 762 33.11 -49.20 1.79
C LEU A 762 33.35 -48.83 3.26
N ILE A 763 33.46 -47.53 3.54
CA ILE A 763 33.67 -47.05 4.90
C ILE A 763 32.32 -46.85 5.59
N ILE A 764 32.14 -47.49 6.75
CA ILE A 764 30.91 -47.41 7.54
C ILE A 764 31.22 -46.67 8.84
N VAL A 765 30.47 -45.59 9.10
CA VAL A 765 30.73 -44.68 10.22
C VAL A 765 29.42 -44.21 10.87
N SER A 766 29.46 -43.88 12.16
CA SER A 766 28.29 -43.34 12.84
C SER A 766 28.13 -41.83 12.67
N TYR A 767 26.88 -41.35 12.71
CA TYR A 767 26.56 -39.91 12.65
C TYR A 767 27.38 -39.06 13.63
N GLN A 768 27.60 -39.55 14.86
CA GLN A 768 28.39 -38.86 15.87
C GLN A 768 29.88 -38.76 15.50
N LEU A 769 30.44 -39.82 14.91
CA LEU A 769 31.84 -39.87 14.51
C LEU A 769 32.09 -38.99 13.27
N VAL A 770 31.17 -38.99 12.29
CA VAL A 770 31.24 -38.07 11.14
C VAL A 770 31.19 -36.62 11.59
N GLN A 771 30.27 -36.27 12.50
CA GLN A 771 30.18 -34.92 13.03
C GLN A 771 31.48 -34.50 13.73
N ARG A 772 32.08 -35.39 14.53
CA ARG A 772 33.33 -35.10 15.26
C ARG A 772 34.52 -34.95 14.30
N ASP A 773 34.61 -35.82 13.31
CA ASP A 773 35.76 -35.94 12.43
C ASP A 773 35.49 -35.36 11.02
N ALA A 774 34.51 -34.47 10.88
CA ALA A 774 34.01 -33.95 9.61
C ALA A 774 35.12 -33.41 8.69
N LYS A 775 36.08 -32.68 9.28
CA LYS A 775 37.24 -32.14 8.56
C LYS A 775 38.09 -33.24 7.90
N ARG A 776 38.17 -34.43 8.48
CA ARG A 776 38.90 -35.57 7.92
C ARG A 776 38.14 -36.18 6.75
N PHE A 777 36.84 -36.36 6.90
CA PHE A 777 36.00 -36.88 5.80
C PHE A 777 35.92 -35.92 4.61
N SER A 778 36.18 -34.63 4.82
CA SER A 778 36.21 -33.60 3.78
C SER A 778 37.55 -33.49 3.04
N THR A 779 38.59 -34.27 3.40
CA THR A 779 39.89 -34.21 2.71
C THR A 779 39.91 -34.93 1.36
N ARG A 780 38.81 -35.60 1.01
CA ARG A 780 38.64 -36.33 -0.26
C ARG A 780 37.20 -36.28 -0.74
N CYS A 781 37.04 -36.57 -2.03
CA CYS A 781 35.75 -36.79 -2.65
C CYS A 781 35.35 -38.27 -2.50
N TRP A 782 34.10 -38.51 -2.12
CA TRP A 782 33.50 -39.84 -2.04
C TRP A 782 32.74 -40.15 -3.32
N ASN A 783 32.84 -41.37 -3.83
CA ASN A 783 32.11 -41.73 -5.03
C ASN A 783 30.60 -41.91 -4.77
N THR A 784 30.25 -42.45 -3.60
CA THR A 784 28.86 -42.59 -3.16
C THR A 784 28.76 -42.31 -1.66
N LEU A 785 27.80 -41.47 -1.27
CA LEU A 785 27.44 -41.23 0.13
C LEU A 785 26.04 -41.81 0.40
N VAL A 786 25.95 -42.72 1.37
CA VAL A 786 24.71 -43.35 1.81
C VAL A 786 24.40 -42.90 3.23
N LEU A 787 23.19 -42.38 3.44
CA LEU A 787 22.67 -41.99 4.74
C LEU A 787 21.61 -43.00 5.16
N ASP A 788 21.96 -43.91 6.05
CA ASP A 788 21.02 -44.88 6.60
C ASP A 788 20.27 -44.29 7.80
N GLU A 789 19.00 -44.63 7.96
CA GLU A 789 18.07 -44.01 8.91
C GLU A 789 18.14 -42.47 8.85
N ALA A 790 17.88 -41.92 7.66
CA ALA A 790 18.14 -40.50 7.37
C ALA A 790 17.34 -39.51 8.26
N GLN A 791 16.36 -39.94 9.04
CA GLN A 791 15.69 -39.11 10.06
C GLN A 791 16.66 -38.50 11.09
N PHE A 792 17.87 -39.06 11.25
CA PHE A 792 18.93 -38.44 12.06
C PHE A 792 19.37 -37.05 11.57
N ILE A 793 19.10 -36.69 10.31
CA ILE A 793 19.40 -35.36 9.73
C ILE A 793 18.16 -34.53 9.41
N LYS A 794 17.02 -34.84 10.04
CA LYS A 794 15.74 -34.14 9.80
C LYS A 794 15.75 -32.64 10.08
N ASN A 795 16.67 -32.16 10.93
CA ASN A 795 16.84 -30.73 11.18
C ASN A 795 18.11 -30.18 10.51
N ALA A 796 17.93 -29.27 9.55
CA ALA A 796 18.99 -28.73 8.73
C ALA A 796 20.04 -27.91 9.51
N LEU A 797 19.66 -27.36 10.68
CA LEU A 797 20.52 -26.50 11.48
C LEU A 797 21.46 -27.26 12.40
N THR A 798 21.26 -28.57 12.59
CA THR A 798 22.11 -29.38 13.47
C THR A 798 23.55 -29.42 12.97
N LYS A 799 24.50 -29.56 13.92
CA LYS A 799 25.92 -29.73 13.59
C LYS A 799 26.18 -30.97 12.72
N THR A 800 25.42 -32.04 12.95
CA THR A 800 25.48 -33.28 12.17
C THR A 800 25.06 -33.05 10.73
N SER A 801 23.88 -32.45 10.50
CA SER A 801 23.40 -32.16 9.13
C SER A 801 24.33 -31.20 8.38
N ARG A 802 24.90 -30.20 9.07
CA ARG A 802 25.93 -29.31 8.47
C ARG A 802 27.18 -30.09 8.06
N ALA A 803 27.74 -30.87 8.98
CA ALA A 803 28.94 -31.66 8.73
C ALA A 803 28.78 -32.63 7.54
N ILE A 804 27.61 -33.26 7.40
CA ILE A 804 27.32 -34.20 6.30
C ILE A 804 27.16 -33.45 4.97
N ARG A 805 26.51 -32.28 4.96
CA ARG A 805 26.37 -31.47 3.74
C ARG A 805 27.69 -30.97 3.18
N ASP A 806 28.65 -30.71 4.06
CA ASP A 806 29.98 -30.21 3.70
C ASP A 806 30.87 -31.33 3.10
N LEU A 807 30.44 -32.60 3.14
CA LEU A 807 31.17 -33.71 2.53
C LEU A 807 31.07 -33.66 1.01
N ASP A 808 32.21 -33.76 0.33
CA ASP A 808 32.28 -33.86 -1.12
C ASP A 808 31.92 -35.28 -1.58
N ALA A 809 30.86 -35.43 -2.36
CA ALA A 809 30.43 -36.74 -2.85
C ALA A 809 29.77 -36.64 -4.23
N ASN A 810 30.16 -37.51 -5.16
CA ASN A 810 29.63 -37.55 -6.53
C ASN A 810 28.14 -37.88 -6.59
N TRP A 811 27.67 -38.77 -5.71
CA TRP A 811 26.26 -39.16 -5.63
C TRP A 811 25.86 -39.45 -4.19
N ARG A 812 24.63 -39.07 -3.83
CA ARG A 812 24.14 -39.14 -2.45
C ARG A 812 22.76 -39.80 -2.42
N ILE A 813 22.56 -40.73 -1.48
CA ILE A 813 21.26 -41.35 -1.23
C ILE A 813 20.95 -41.40 0.25
N ALA A 814 19.66 -41.29 0.56
CA ALA A 814 19.12 -41.46 1.89
C ALA A 814 18.21 -42.69 1.94
N LEU A 815 18.35 -43.48 3.00
CA LEU A 815 17.49 -44.62 3.31
C LEU A 815 16.69 -44.25 4.55
N SER A 816 15.36 -44.33 4.48
CA SER A 816 14.50 -44.07 5.64
C SER A 816 13.17 -44.77 5.47
N GLY A 817 12.62 -45.39 6.53
CA GLY A 817 11.24 -45.89 6.49
C GLY A 817 10.19 -44.79 6.67
N THR A 818 10.59 -43.62 7.17
CA THR A 818 9.70 -42.50 7.50
C THR A 818 10.39 -41.17 7.13
N PRO A 819 10.45 -40.83 5.82
CA PRO A 819 11.18 -39.64 5.35
C PRO A 819 10.56 -38.30 5.81
N LEU A 820 9.32 -38.33 6.29
CA LEU A 820 8.59 -37.18 6.84
C LEU A 820 7.86 -37.65 8.11
N GLU A 821 8.20 -37.07 9.27
CA GLU A 821 7.54 -37.40 10.54
C GLU A 821 6.56 -36.29 10.96
N ASN A 822 7.03 -35.05 11.08
CA ASN A 822 6.29 -33.99 11.78
C ASN A 822 5.92 -32.81 10.88
N HIS A 823 6.86 -32.32 10.07
CA HIS A 823 6.66 -31.10 9.28
C HIS A 823 7.50 -31.12 8.00
N LEU A 824 7.05 -30.40 6.96
CA LEU A 824 7.70 -30.36 5.64
C LEU A 824 9.17 -29.90 5.66
N GLY A 825 9.58 -29.16 6.70
CA GLY A 825 10.98 -28.81 6.91
C GLY A 825 11.94 -30.00 7.06
N GLU A 826 11.45 -31.18 7.47
CA GLU A 826 12.26 -32.39 7.58
C GLU A 826 12.65 -32.92 6.19
N LEU A 827 11.67 -32.97 5.27
CA LEU A 827 11.90 -33.30 3.87
C LEU A 827 12.84 -32.30 3.21
N TRP A 828 12.66 -31.01 3.47
CA TRP A 828 13.57 -29.99 2.95
C TRP A 828 15.01 -30.18 3.44
N SER A 829 15.20 -30.51 4.72
CA SER A 829 16.54 -30.81 5.28
C SER A 829 17.21 -32.01 4.58
N LEU A 830 16.43 -33.07 4.35
CA LEU A 830 16.90 -34.27 3.64
C LEU A 830 17.29 -33.93 2.20
N MET A 831 16.38 -33.31 1.44
CA MET A 831 16.62 -32.96 0.04
C MET A 831 17.79 -32.00 -0.13
N ARG A 832 17.95 -31.02 0.77
CA ARG A 832 19.12 -30.12 0.78
C ARG A 832 20.45 -30.87 0.95
N THR A 833 20.42 -32.05 1.57
CA THR A 833 21.63 -32.85 1.79
C THR A 833 21.91 -33.79 0.61
N ILE A 834 20.89 -34.48 0.10
CA ILE A 834 21.08 -35.48 -0.97
C ILE A 834 21.03 -34.88 -2.38
N SER A 835 20.22 -33.85 -2.61
CA SER A 835 20.04 -33.19 -3.91
C SER A 835 20.00 -31.66 -3.71
N PRO A 836 21.16 -31.04 -3.39
CA PRO A 836 21.23 -29.61 -3.11
C PRO A 836 20.58 -28.77 -4.22
N GLY A 837 19.80 -27.78 -3.81
CA GLY A 837 19.19 -26.81 -4.72
C GLY A 837 17.86 -27.21 -5.37
N LEU A 838 17.46 -28.49 -5.32
CA LEU A 838 16.18 -28.94 -5.90
C LEU A 838 14.96 -28.22 -5.29
N LEU A 839 14.96 -27.99 -3.98
CA LEU A 839 13.85 -27.33 -3.27
C LEU A 839 14.11 -25.84 -2.97
N GLY A 840 15.15 -25.26 -3.56
CA GLY A 840 15.54 -23.87 -3.32
C GLY A 840 15.93 -23.53 -1.88
N SER A 841 15.80 -22.25 -1.51
CA SER A 841 16.12 -21.74 -0.18
C SER A 841 15.05 -22.11 0.86
N TRP A 842 15.39 -22.05 2.15
CA TRP A 842 14.45 -22.35 3.23
C TRP A 842 13.27 -21.39 3.24
N ASP A 843 13.56 -20.08 3.14
CA ASP A 843 12.53 -19.04 3.23
C ASP A 843 11.50 -19.18 2.10
N ARG A 844 11.98 -19.50 0.89
CA ARG A 844 11.11 -19.75 -0.25
C ARG A 844 10.28 -21.02 -0.09
N PHE A 845 10.92 -22.12 0.30
CA PHE A 845 10.22 -23.38 0.52
C PHE A 845 9.14 -23.24 1.60
N ARG A 846 9.46 -22.54 2.70
CA ARG A 846 8.51 -22.27 3.78
C ARG A 846 7.33 -21.44 3.26
N ASN A 847 7.57 -20.25 2.73
CA ASN A 847 6.49 -19.35 2.28
C ASN A 847 5.53 -20.00 1.27
N ARG A 848 6.01 -20.95 0.46
CA ARG A 848 5.20 -21.63 -0.55
C ARG A 848 4.48 -22.88 -0.05
N PHE A 849 5.11 -23.67 0.83
CA PHE A 849 4.64 -25.01 1.16
C PHE A 849 4.37 -25.25 2.65
N ALA A 850 5.07 -24.58 3.57
CA ALA A 850 5.10 -24.90 5.01
C ALA A 850 4.68 -23.72 5.89
#